data_AF-A0A5E3X875-F1
#
_entry.id   AF-A0A5E3X875-F1
#
_cell.length_a   1.000
_cell.length_b   1.000
_cell.length_c   1.000
_cell.angle_alpha   90.00
_cell.angle_beta   90.00
_cell.angle_gamma   90.00
#
_symmetry.space_group_name_H-M   'P 1'
#
loop_
_entity.id
_entity.type
_entity.pdbx_description
1 polymer ?
#
loop_
_entity_poly.entity_id
_entity_poly.type
_entity_poly.pdbx_seq_one_letter_code
_entity_poly.pdbx_strand_id
1 'polypeptide(L)'
;MRFGLTRSTSPSPVRRPRRTPGPRRSSTYGLYSSSSESESSPSDDDASDASSSSETRGALKEEYADVLDASLSRREDLTPAERAQIEETVAAIRLRAQHKDPYEEWERQARKDAYHTARREQEASRARAEAARESARNTISQRQAAALAAELDAVAAQLRRLSTQPTDEQRRWAEADAARKARVDAVIRAEEEKIRAAQAEADRVRKANEEEERKAQEAKKAAEEKRKAEEERKRKEEEAAKAKEKAEEDKRRQEELAEQAAAEEKLKGEQERKQLGMTTPGQDWTEARKALKELKAGPIKMVKSTKESKKLWNEKRRDITRRVGQLTNDAASINQVSQLILQAVTQPTLPEPILLITLNSVAKSLILQAETEAVAEPRAAIPLAQVAANLLTAFPPSFGDILFAKLVQRTGGWAVPAAVPQADVDGTVFTPEAYTKVRGRREDESMVDYAARMAGVMRLYFAILWAEAGQPLPRQFHRQRYWAWVARIVDQPRLLATPIAADLLAVALDVGGASALRIWGRQWAKLLALLWDSVNSGEKRVGGESAEAAGARRAEKPEWAFVLNHHLQLESAMRSLASPTLTHSGLFKLYTDVRQPQLLLDPDLDQSAILYYGYVVDYPKALEYAKRHDVLRDPESGQSVDWGNPPKWLQDEYRCMSRIMFFFSKQENFPFEYAYVLGHETPHAIALYTNSQDLGLSVRVQMRLLNAIKKAFGVEHQLPMWWWDSVKCGVHYRSNIARYNPMPPPMQPMESRKARAARRLAEAELAQ
;
A
#
# COMPACT_ATOMS: atom_id res chain seq x y z
N MET A 1 -14.09 -74.40 54.05
CA MET A 1 -14.69 -73.05 54.18
C MET A 1 -15.21 -72.69 52.79
N ARG A 2 -16.51 -72.90 52.50
CA ARG A 2 -17.63 -71.92 52.65
C ARG A 2 -17.43 -70.75 51.66
N PHE A 3 -18.23 -70.49 50.61
CA PHE A 3 -19.56 -70.91 50.10
C PHE A 3 -19.50 -70.86 48.54
N GLY A 4 -20.10 -71.74 47.70
CA GLY A 4 -21.52 -72.07 47.48
C GLY A 4 -22.23 -70.92 46.71
N LEU A 5 -22.76 -71.01 45.47
CA LEU A 5 -23.70 -71.96 44.83
C LEU A 5 -23.78 -71.67 43.29
N THR A 6 -23.58 -72.64 42.40
CA THR A 6 -24.56 -73.43 41.55
C THR A 6 -25.45 -72.70 40.52
N ARG A 7 -25.06 -72.89 39.25
CA ARG A 7 -25.82 -73.31 38.04
C ARG A 7 -27.34 -73.06 37.94
N SER A 8 -27.76 -72.52 36.79
CA SER A 8 -28.89 -73.06 36.02
C SER A 8 -28.68 -72.93 34.50
N THR A 9 -29.31 -73.85 33.80
CA THR A 9 -29.14 -74.33 32.41
C THR A 9 -29.89 -73.51 31.34
N SER A 10 -29.31 -73.45 30.12
CA SER A 10 -29.88 -73.46 28.73
C SER A 10 -31.25 -72.80 28.43
N PRO A 11 -31.50 -72.20 27.23
CA PRO A 11 -31.07 -72.72 25.92
C PRO A 11 -30.70 -71.70 24.82
N SER A 12 -29.92 -72.15 23.83
CA SER A 12 -29.85 -71.60 22.46
C SER A 12 -31.13 -71.94 21.66
N PRO A 13 -31.35 -71.53 20.38
CA PRO A 13 -30.79 -70.44 19.55
C PRO A 13 -31.90 -69.66 18.75
N VAL A 14 -31.60 -68.49 18.16
CA VAL A 14 -32.32 -68.02 16.95
C VAL A 14 -31.36 -67.35 15.96
N ARG A 15 -31.25 -67.97 14.77
CA ARG A 15 -30.63 -67.42 13.55
C ARG A 15 -31.67 -66.64 12.73
N ARG A 16 -31.24 -65.57 12.04
CA ARG A 16 -31.55 -65.14 10.63
C ARG A 16 -31.56 -63.60 10.51
N PRO A 17 -31.47 -63.00 9.30
CA PRO A 17 -30.49 -63.23 8.23
C PRO A 17 -29.97 -61.92 7.57
N ARG A 18 -28.90 -62.06 6.78
CA ARG A 18 -28.44 -61.26 5.62
C ARG A 18 -29.19 -59.97 5.25
N ARG A 19 -28.46 -58.85 5.20
CA ARG A 19 -28.74 -57.72 4.30
C ARG A 19 -27.80 -57.72 3.09
N THR A 20 -28.40 -57.38 1.97
CA THR A 20 -27.92 -57.31 0.58
C THR A 20 -26.93 -56.16 0.31
N PRO A 21 -26.24 -56.17 -0.85
CA PRO A 21 -25.07 -55.34 -1.12
C PRO A 21 -25.45 -53.96 -1.68
N GLY A 22 -24.85 -52.91 -1.12
CA GLY A 22 -24.94 -51.54 -1.62
C GLY A 22 -24.03 -51.29 -2.84
N PRO A 23 -24.38 -50.32 -3.72
CA PRO A 23 -23.71 -50.11 -4.99
C PRO A 23 -22.37 -49.38 -4.83
N ARG A 24 -21.39 -49.88 -5.59
CA ARG A 24 -20.04 -49.32 -5.77
C ARG A 24 -20.13 -47.89 -6.32
N ARG A 25 -19.53 -46.93 -5.62
CA ARG A 25 -19.23 -45.60 -6.18
C ARG A 25 -17.94 -45.70 -6.98
N SER A 26 -18.05 -45.39 -8.26
CA SER A 26 -16.94 -45.16 -9.16
C SER A 26 -16.72 -43.64 -9.32
N SER A 27 -15.45 -43.28 -9.52
CA SER A 27 -15.01 -42.29 -10.50
C SER A 27 -15.25 -40.78 -10.27
N THR A 28 -14.13 -40.08 -10.06
CA THR A 28 -13.57 -39.00 -10.92
C THR A 28 -14.34 -37.67 -11.10
N TYR A 29 -13.69 -36.58 -10.66
CA TYR A 29 -13.78 -35.18 -11.11
C TYR A 29 -15.16 -34.65 -11.57
N GLY A 30 -15.86 -33.95 -10.68
CA GLY A 30 -17.09 -33.22 -10.97
C GLY A 30 -16.87 -31.74 -11.26
N LEU A 31 -16.96 -31.34 -12.54
CA LEU A 31 -17.25 -29.97 -12.95
C LEU A 31 -18.77 -29.72 -12.83
N TYR A 32 -19.19 -28.74 -12.03
CA TYR A 32 -20.60 -28.40 -11.86
C TYR A 32 -21.17 -27.68 -13.09
N SER A 33 -22.17 -28.30 -13.71
CA SER A 33 -23.05 -27.71 -14.70
C SER A 33 -24.23 -27.02 -13.99
N SER A 34 -24.22 -25.69 -13.92
CA SER A 34 -25.34 -24.91 -13.37
C SER A 34 -26.50 -24.83 -14.37
N SER A 35 -27.57 -25.58 -14.11
CA SER A 35 -28.88 -25.43 -14.76
C SER A 35 -29.97 -25.73 -13.74
N SER A 36 -30.49 -24.69 -13.07
CA SER A 36 -31.91 -24.57 -12.70
C SER A 36 -32.13 -23.26 -11.94
N GLU A 37 -32.87 -22.35 -12.57
CA GLU A 37 -33.73 -21.40 -11.87
C GLU A 37 -34.99 -22.16 -11.45
N SER A 38 -35.45 -21.98 -10.21
CA SER A 38 -36.86 -22.10 -9.77
C SER A 38 -36.98 -21.74 -8.28
N GLU A 39 -38.02 -20.97 -7.99
CA GLU A 39 -38.35 -20.28 -6.74
C GLU A 39 -39.11 -21.15 -5.71
N SER A 40 -39.14 -20.65 -4.46
CA SER A 40 -40.24 -20.68 -3.45
C SER A 40 -40.05 -21.52 -2.17
N SER A 41 -40.13 -20.78 -1.04
CA SER A 41 -40.13 -21.01 0.43
C SER A 41 -41.18 -21.99 1.01
N PRO A 42 -41.52 -22.02 2.34
CA PRO A 42 -40.77 -21.87 3.62
C PRO A 42 -41.10 -22.99 4.67
N SER A 43 -40.35 -23.04 5.79
CA SER A 43 -40.70 -23.52 7.17
C SER A 43 -39.53 -24.31 7.77
N ASP A 44 -39.13 -24.32 9.04
CA ASP A 44 -39.36 -23.60 10.30
C ASP A 44 -38.43 -24.34 11.31
N ASP A 45 -37.87 -23.64 12.29
CA ASP A 45 -37.36 -24.10 13.60
C ASP A 45 -36.29 -25.24 13.66
N ASP A 46 -35.32 -25.32 14.58
CA ASP A 46 -35.23 -24.80 15.94
C ASP A 46 -33.75 -24.76 16.41
N ALA A 47 -33.51 -24.07 17.53
CA ALA A 47 -32.21 -23.80 18.16
C ALA A 47 -31.52 -25.02 18.81
N SER A 48 -30.19 -24.99 18.94
CA SER A 48 -29.48 -24.93 20.25
C SER A 48 -27.97 -25.22 20.16
N ASP A 49 -27.26 -24.49 21.01
CA ASP A 49 -25.83 -24.57 21.34
C ASP A 49 -25.35 -25.96 21.80
N ALA A 50 -24.13 -26.31 21.41
CA ALA A 50 -23.23 -27.07 22.28
C ALA A 50 -21.77 -26.85 21.89
N SER A 51 -21.06 -26.14 22.76
CA SER A 51 -19.60 -26.15 22.86
C SER A 51 -19.09 -27.57 23.15
N SER A 52 -18.08 -28.03 22.42
CA SER A 52 -17.21 -29.12 22.89
C SER A 52 -15.85 -29.07 22.20
N SER A 53 -14.85 -28.74 23.01
CA SER A 53 -13.45 -29.05 22.82
C SER A 53 -13.23 -30.56 22.72
N SER A 54 -12.49 -31.04 21.70
CA SER A 54 -11.80 -32.31 21.83
C SER A 54 -10.64 -32.46 20.85
N GLU A 55 -9.55 -32.94 21.41
CA GLU A 55 -8.30 -33.36 20.80
C GLU A 55 -8.55 -34.43 19.73
N THR A 56 -7.99 -34.26 18.53
CA THR A 56 -8.02 -35.31 17.50
C THR A 56 -6.59 -35.65 17.07
N ARG A 57 -5.93 -36.46 17.90
CA ARG A 57 -4.65 -37.12 17.56
C ARG A 57 -4.81 -38.62 17.83
N GLY A 58 -5.47 -39.33 16.91
CA GLY A 58 -5.70 -40.76 17.12
C GLY A 58 -6.48 -41.54 16.05
N ALA A 59 -6.66 -41.02 14.83
CA ALA A 59 -7.53 -41.68 13.83
C ALA A 59 -6.93 -41.74 12.41
N LEU A 60 -5.61 -41.92 12.28
CA LEU A 60 -4.95 -42.08 10.97
C LEU A 60 -4.11 -43.37 10.86
N LYS A 61 -4.33 -44.35 11.74
CA LYS A 61 -3.55 -45.60 11.75
C LYS A 61 -4.32 -46.85 11.31
N GLU A 62 -5.65 -46.79 11.17
CA GLU A 62 -6.45 -47.96 10.79
C GLU A 62 -6.76 -48.03 9.29
N GLU A 63 -6.77 -46.92 8.55
CA GLU A 63 -7.19 -46.94 7.12
C GLU A 63 -6.09 -47.39 6.14
N TYR A 64 -4.83 -47.46 6.59
CA TYR A 64 -3.70 -47.95 5.77
C TYR A 64 -3.30 -49.41 6.03
N ALA A 65 -3.88 -50.06 7.03
CA ALA A 65 -3.62 -51.48 7.30
C ALA A 65 -4.37 -52.39 6.31
N ASP A 66 -5.61 -52.03 5.94
CA ASP A 66 -6.47 -52.83 5.05
C ASP A 66 -6.00 -52.84 3.58
N VAL A 67 -5.27 -51.81 3.14
CA VAL A 67 -4.77 -51.74 1.75
C VAL A 67 -3.55 -52.62 1.53
N LEU A 68 -2.76 -52.88 2.58
CA LEU A 68 -1.62 -53.79 2.49
C LEU A 68 -2.05 -55.26 2.63
N ASP A 69 -3.09 -55.57 3.40
CA ASP A 69 -3.54 -56.94 3.61
C ASP A 69 -4.25 -57.53 2.37
N ALA A 70 -4.95 -56.69 1.60
CA ALA A 70 -5.59 -57.09 0.34
C ALA A 70 -4.59 -57.47 -0.77
N SER A 71 -3.32 -57.04 -0.65
CA SER A 71 -2.28 -57.30 -1.66
C SER A 71 -1.51 -58.61 -1.44
N LEU A 72 -1.64 -59.25 -0.26
CA LEU A 72 -0.96 -60.51 0.07
C LEU A 72 -1.84 -61.75 -0.16
N SER A 73 -3.16 -61.61 -0.27
CA SER A 73 -4.08 -62.74 -0.44
C SER A 73 -4.16 -63.31 -1.87
N ARG A 74 -3.30 -62.86 -2.79
CA ARG A 74 -3.34 -63.23 -4.22
C ARG A 74 -2.06 -63.86 -4.75
N ARG A 75 -1.31 -64.55 -3.88
CA ARG A 75 -0.19 -65.41 -4.27
C ARG A 75 -0.46 -66.84 -3.81
N GLU A 76 -1.13 -67.60 -4.67
CA GLU A 76 -1.07 -69.05 -4.60
C GLU A 76 0.32 -69.50 -5.11
N ASP A 77 0.92 -70.46 -4.40
CA ASP A 77 2.19 -71.16 -4.68
C ASP A 77 3.54 -70.53 -4.26
N LEU A 78 3.66 -70.07 -2.99
CA LEU A 78 4.97 -69.87 -2.33
C LEU A 78 5.36 -71.08 -1.48
N THR A 79 6.59 -71.55 -1.66
CA THR A 79 7.15 -72.68 -0.92
C THR A 79 7.35 -72.35 0.57
N PRO A 80 7.34 -73.34 1.49
CA PRO A 80 7.53 -73.10 2.92
C PRO A 80 8.83 -72.34 3.26
N ALA A 81 9.89 -72.52 2.46
CA ALA A 81 11.17 -71.85 2.65
C ALA A 81 11.09 -70.34 2.34
N GLU A 82 10.35 -69.96 1.30
CA GLU A 82 10.17 -68.55 0.93
C GLU A 82 9.31 -67.81 1.96
N ARG A 83 8.32 -68.48 2.56
CA ARG A 83 7.53 -67.90 3.67
C ARG A 83 8.40 -67.61 4.89
N ALA A 84 9.29 -68.53 5.26
CA ALA A 84 10.21 -68.32 6.36
C ALA A 84 11.17 -67.15 6.09
N GLN A 85 11.69 -67.00 4.87
CA GLN A 85 12.53 -65.86 4.50
C GLN A 85 11.77 -64.52 4.51
N ILE A 86 10.50 -64.51 4.09
CA ILE A 86 9.64 -63.32 4.17
C ILE A 86 9.37 -62.96 5.63
N GLU A 87 9.05 -63.95 6.48
CA GLU A 87 8.83 -63.71 7.91
C GLU A 87 10.10 -63.23 8.62
N GLU A 88 11.26 -63.79 8.29
CA GLU A 88 12.56 -63.37 8.83
C GLU A 88 12.93 -61.95 8.38
N THR A 89 12.71 -61.60 7.12
CA THR A 89 12.93 -60.23 6.61
C THR A 89 11.96 -59.22 7.22
N VAL A 90 10.68 -59.58 7.37
CA VAL A 90 9.70 -58.73 8.06
C VAL A 90 10.05 -58.57 9.54
N ALA A 91 10.52 -59.63 10.21
CA ALA A 91 11.00 -59.57 11.59
C ALA A 91 12.23 -58.66 11.70
N ALA A 92 13.20 -58.77 10.79
CA ALA A 92 14.39 -57.91 10.75
C ALA A 92 14.05 -56.43 10.49
N ILE A 93 13.10 -56.16 9.60
CA ILE A 93 12.59 -54.80 9.35
C ILE A 93 11.90 -54.24 10.60
N ARG A 94 11.07 -55.04 11.29
CA ARG A 94 10.43 -54.64 12.55
C ARG A 94 11.45 -54.36 13.65
N LEU A 95 12.50 -55.18 13.76
CA LEU A 95 13.56 -55.02 14.76
C LEU A 95 14.40 -53.76 14.51
N ARG A 96 14.70 -53.44 13.24
CA ARG A 96 15.35 -52.17 12.87
C ARG A 96 14.43 -50.96 13.06
N ALA A 97 13.15 -51.07 12.74
CA ALA A 97 12.19 -49.98 12.90
C ALA A 97 11.85 -49.66 14.37
N GLN A 98 12.01 -50.64 15.26
CA GLN A 98 11.84 -50.46 16.71
C GLN A 98 13.13 -50.06 17.42
N HIS A 99 14.29 -50.17 16.77
CA HIS A 99 15.56 -49.70 17.33
C HIS A 99 15.57 -48.17 17.36
N LYS A 100 15.30 -47.61 18.53
CA LYS A 100 15.51 -46.20 18.82
C LYS A 100 16.99 -45.97 19.09
N ASP A 101 17.66 -45.30 18.16
CA ASP A 101 19.02 -44.85 18.39
C ASP A 101 19.03 -43.76 19.48
N PRO A 102 19.71 -43.96 20.62
CA PRO A 102 19.83 -42.96 21.67
C PRO A 102 20.40 -41.62 21.17
N TYR A 103 21.25 -41.65 20.14
CA TYR A 103 21.83 -40.45 19.56
C TYR A 103 20.79 -39.62 18.79
N GLU A 104 19.92 -40.27 18.00
CA GLU A 104 18.85 -39.58 17.28
C GLU A 104 17.79 -39.00 18.23
N GLU A 105 17.48 -39.69 19.33
CA GLU A 105 16.57 -39.15 20.35
C GLU A 105 17.18 -37.94 21.06
N TRP A 106 18.48 -38.00 21.38
CA TRP A 106 19.22 -36.86 21.94
C TRP A 106 19.25 -35.68 20.96
N GLU A 107 19.54 -35.90 19.68
CA GLU A 107 19.57 -34.83 18.67
C GLU A 107 18.19 -34.18 18.49
N ARG A 108 17.13 -35.00 18.45
CA ARG A 108 15.74 -34.51 18.36
C ARG A 108 15.37 -33.66 19.57
N GLN A 109 15.78 -34.08 20.77
CA GLN A 109 15.52 -33.35 22.01
C GLN A 109 16.34 -32.05 22.07
N ALA A 110 17.62 -32.08 21.69
CA ALA A 110 18.50 -30.91 21.62
C ALA A 110 17.98 -29.86 20.64
N ARG A 111 17.50 -30.26 19.44
CA ARG A 111 16.87 -29.35 18.47
C ARG A 111 15.59 -28.72 19.04
N LYS A 112 14.78 -29.48 19.77
CA LYS A 112 13.56 -28.98 20.41
C LYS A 112 13.87 -27.97 21.51
N ASP A 113 14.86 -28.26 22.35
CA ASP A 113 15.27 -27.38 23.44
C ASP A 113 15.96 -26.10 22.93
N ALA A 114 16.76 -26.20 21.86
CA ALA A 114 17.33 -25.05 21.17
C ALA A 114 16.23 -24.14 20.58
N TYR A 115 15.22 -24.73 19.95
CA TYR A 115 14.07 -23.98 19.43
C TYR A 115 13.28 -23.25 20.53
N HIS A 116 13.00 -23.93 21.65
CA HIS A 116 12.31 -23.30 22.78
C HIS A 116 13.14 -22.18 23.42
N THR A 117 14.46 -22.36 23.53
CA THR A 117 15.37 -21.34 24.08
C THR A 117 15.43 -20.12 23.16
N ALA A 118 15.62 -20.32 21.85
CA ALA A 118 15.62 -19.24 20.87
C ALA A 118 14.29 -18.45 20.86
N ARG A 119 13.16 -19.14 21.02
CA ARG A 119 11.84 -18.49 21.09
C ARG A 119 11.68 -17.63 22.35
N ARG A 120 12.13 -18.10 23.53
CA ARG A 120 12.10 -17.30 24.77
C ARG A 120 13.01 -16.07 24.68
N GLU A 121 14.19 -16.21 24.08
CA GLU A 121 15.10 -15.08 23.87
C GLU A 121 14.52 -14.05 22.90
N GLN A 122 13.85 -14.51 21.84
CA GLN A 122 13.16 -13.63 20.90
C GLN A 122 12.00 -12.88 21.57
N GLU A 123 11.20 -13.56 22.39
CA GLU A 123 10.11 -12.94 23.17
C GLU A 123 10.65 -11.91 24.17
N ALA A 124 11.73 -12.22 24.89
CA ALA A 124 12.39 -11.30 25.81
C ALA A 124 13.00 -10.08 25.09
N SER A 125 13.60 -10.28 23.92
CA SER A 125 14.15 -9.20 23.09
C SER A 125 13.05 -8.25 22.57
N ARG A 126 11.90 -8.82 22.13
CA ARG A 126 10.72 -8.04 21.73
C ARG A 126 10.16 -7.22 22.89
N ALA A 127 10.00 -7.82 24.07
CA ALA A 127 9.52 -7.11 25.26
C ALA A 127 10.43 -5.94 25.66
N ARG A 128 11.77 -6.11 25.61
CA ARG A 128 12.72 -5.01 25.88
C ARG A 128 12.63 -3.90 24.84
N ALA A 129 12.48 -4.25 23.55
CA ALA A 129 12.34 -3.27 22.49
C ALA A 129 11.03 -2.47 22.58
N GLU A 130 9.94 -3.12 23.00
CA GLU A 130 8.65 -2.47 23.24
C GLU A 130 8.71 -1.51 24.44
N ALA A 131 9.27 -1.96 25.57
CA ALA A 131 9.45 -1.11 26.74
C ALA A 131 10.32 0.14 26.45
N ALA A 132 11.38 -0.02 25.63
CA ALA A 132 12.22 1.10 25.20
C ALA A 132 11.47 2.09 24.28
N ARG A 133 10.55 1.61 23.46
CA ARG A 133 9.71 2.47 22.60
C ARG A 133 8.65 3.22 23.41
N GLU A 134 8.07 2.59 24.42
CA GLU A 134 7.10 3.23 25.31
C GLU A 134 7.75 4.33 26.15
N SER A 135 8.95 4.10 26.70
CA SER A 135 9.68 5.14 27.44
C SER A 135 10.08 6.33 26.54
N ALA A 136 10.48 6.06 25.29
CA ALA A 136 10.74 7.11 24.31
C ALA A 136 9.47 7.91 23.95
N ARG A 137 8.32 7.26 23.82
CA ARG A 137 7.04 7.94 23.58
C ARG A 137 6.61 8.80 24.76
N ASN A 138 6.74 8.28 25.98
CA ASN A 138 6.37 9.01 27.18
C ASN A 138 7.23 10.26 27.37
N THR A 139 8.53 10.17 27.12
CA THR A 139 9.44 11.33 27.21
C THR A 139 9.14 12.38 26.14
N ILE A 140 8.80 11.98 24.91
CA ILE A 140 8.39 12.93 23.85
C ILE A 140 7.06 13.61 24.21
N SER A 141 6.07 12.83 24.69
CA SER A 141 4.77 13.36 25.12
C SER A 141 4.92 14.38 26.27
N GLN A 142 5.74 14.07 27.27
CA GLN A 142 6.05 15.00 28.37
C GLN A 142 6.70 16.29 27.87
N ARG A 143 7.63 16.20 26.91
CA ARG A 143 8.25 17.41 26.30
C ARG A 143 7.24 18.26 25.53
N GLN A 144 6.33 17.63 24.80
CA GLN A 144 5.26 18.34 24.08
C GLN A 144 4.29 19.02 25.04
N ALA A 145 3.88 18.33 26.11
CA ALA A 145 3.02 18.90 27.14
C ALA A 145 3.68 20.09 27.85
N ALA A 146 4.98 19.99 28.16
CA ALA A 146 5.74 21.10 28.74
C ALA A 146 5.87 22.31 27.79
N ALA A 147 6.06 22.06 26.49
CA ALA A 147 6.11 23.13 25.49
C ALA A 147 4.76 23.85 25.34
N LEU A 148 3.65 23.11 25.26
CA LEU A 148 2.31 23.68 25.20
C LEU A 148 1.96 24.47 26.47
N ALA A 149 2.37 24.00 27.66
CA ALA A 149 2.19 24.74 28.90
C ALA A 149 2.94 26.09 28.88
N ALA A 150 4.19 26.09 28.40
CA ALA A 150 4.97 27.32 28.26
C ALA A 150 4.36 28.31 27.24
N GLU A 151 3.78 27.80 26.15
CA GLU A 151 3.07 28.64 25.17
C GLU A 151 1.80 29.26 25.77
N LEU A 152 1.02 28.51 26.56
CA LEU A 152 -0.16 29.04 27.26
C LEU A 152 0.21 30.13 28.27
N ASP A 153 1.30 29.95 29.02
CA ASP A 153 1.81 30.96 29.94
C ASP A 153 2.26 32.23 29.20
N ALA A 154 2.90 32.09 28.03
CA ALA A 154 3.31 33.22 27.20
C ALA A 154 2.10 33.99 26.64
N VAL A 155 1.07 33.28 26.16
CA VAL A 155 -0.19 33.90 25.69
C VAL A 155 -0.92 34.59 26.83
N ALA A 156 -0.99 33.98 28.01
CA ALA A 156 -1.59 34.60 29.19
C ALA A 156 -0.84 35.88 29.61
N ALA A 157 0.49 35.88 29.54
CA ALA A 157 1.30 37.08 29.78
C ALA A 157 1.06 38.18 28.73
N GLN A 158 0.89 37.80 27.45
CA GLN A 158 0.61 38.74 26.36
C GLN A 158 -0.80 39.34 26.48
N LEU A 159 -1.81 38.56 26.87
CA LEU A 159 -3.15 39.04 27.16
C LEU A 159 -3.18 40.00 28.36
N ARG A 160 -2.42 39.72 29.42
CA ARG A 160 -2.27 40.64 30.56
C ARG A 160 -1.61 41.97 30.16
N ARG A 161 -0.66 41.95 29.22
CA ARG A 161 -0.04 43.18 28.67
C ARG A 161 -1.03 43.98 27.83
N LEU A 162 -1.87 43.31 27.04
CA LEU A 162 -2.91 43.98 26.24
C LEU A 162 -4.05 44.52 27.12
N SER A 163 -4.44 43.82 28.19
CA SER A 163 -5.51 44.26 29.09
C SER A 163 -5.10 45.40 30.03
N THR A 164 -3.80 45.66 30.18
CA THR A 164 -3.27 46.76 31.03
C THR A 164 -2.92 48.01 30.23
N GLN A 165 -3.10 48.01 28.90
CA GLN A 165 -3.09 49.25 28.12
C GLN A 165 -4.46 49.93 28.28
N PRO A 166 -4.57 51.06 29.02
CA PRO A 166 -5.80 51.83 29.00
C PRO A 166 -6.01 52.32 27.57
N THR A 167 -7.12 51.94 26.95
CA THR A 167 -7.47 52.44 25.62
C THR A 167 -7.65 53.96 25.71
N ASP A 168 -7.22 54.70 24.68
CA ASP A 168 -7.36 56.16 24.63
C ASP A 168 -8.84 56.60 24.81
N GLU A 169 -9.77 55.73 24.48
CA GLU A 169 -11.20 55.87 24.72
C GLU A 169 -11.57 55.85 26.22
N GLN A 170 -10.94 54.99 27.04
CA GLN A 170 -11.16 54.96 28.49
C GLN A 170 -10.61 56.20 29.17
N ARG A 171 -9.49 56.75 28.69
CA ARG A 171 -8.95 58.03 29.17
C ARG A 171 -9.88 59.19 28.81
N ARG A 172 -10.33 59.27 27.56
CA ARG A 172 -11.31 60.28 27.13
C ARG A 172 -12.64 60.18 27.87
N TRP A 173 -13.09 58.95 28.16
CA TRP A 173 -14.30 58.72 28.93
C TRP A 173 -14.12 59.13 30.40
N ALA A 174 -12.99 58.84 31.02
CA ALA A 174 -12.68 59.29 32.39
C ALA A 174 -12.55 60.82 32.50
N GLU A 175 -11.95 61.48 31.51
CA GLU A 175 -11.86 62.94 31.44
C GLU A 175 -13.23 63.59 31.23
N ALA A 176 -14.06 63.02 30.34
CA ALA A 176 -15.43 63.48 30.13
C ALA A 176 -16.32 63.24 31.37
N ASP A 177 -16.14 62.12 32.07
CA ASP A 177 -16.88 61.79 33.28
C ASP A 177 -16.44 62.67 34.47
N ALA A 178 -15.14 62.99 34.57
CA ALA A 178 -14.62 63.96 35.54
C ALA A 178 -15.16 65.38 35.27
N ALA A 179 -15.22 65.80 34.01
CA ALA A 179 -15.81 67.09 33.62
C ALA A 179 -17.32 67.13 33.90
N ARG A 180 -18.02 66.01 33.68
CA ARG A 180 -19.45 65.87 34.01
C ARG A 180 -19.69 65.94 35.51
N LYS A 181 -18.87 65.25 36.32
CA LYS A 181 -18.91 65.29 37.79
C LYS A 181 -18.65 66.70 38.31
N ALA A 182 -17.62 67.39 37.82
CA ALA A 182 -17.35 68.77 38.21
C ALA A 182 -18.52 69.73 37.91
N ARG A 183 -19.23 69.51 36.80
CA ARG A 183 -20.42 70.29 36.42
C ARG A 183 -21.61 69.98 37.32
N VAL A 184 -21.80 68.71 37.68
CA VAL A 184 -22.82 68.26 38.62
C VAL A 184 -22.53 68.80 40.03
N ASP A 185 -21.28 68.76 40.49
CA ASP A 185 -20.87 69.27 41.82
C ASP A 185 -20.96 70.80 41.92
N ALA A 186 -20.81 71.52 40.81
CA ALA A 186 -21.03 72.96 40.76
C ALA A 186 -22.53 73.31 40.84
N VAL A 187 -23.39 72.53 40.19
CA VAL A 187 -24.85 72.66 40.29
C VAL A 187 -25.32 72.28 41.69
N ILE A 188 -24.82 71.17 42.26
CA ILE A 188 -25.12 70.76 43.63
C ILE A 188 -24.73 71.84 44.63
N ARG A 189 -23.54 72.46 44.51
CA ARG A 189 -23.15 73.57 45.39
C ARG A 189 -24.04 74.82 45.25
N ALA A 190 -24.46 75.15 44.02
CA ALA A 190 -25.38 76.26 43.79
C ALA A 190 -26.79 75.96 44.33
N GLU A 191 -27.25 74.72 44.21
CA GLU A 191 -28.52 74.27 44.80
C GLU A 191 -28.42 74.12 46.33
N GLU A 192 -27.29 73.74 46.91
CA GLU A 192 -27.08 73.69 48.38
C GLU A 192 -27.04 75.08 49.01
N GLU A 193 -26.56 76.10 48.29
CA GLU A 193 -26.67 77.51 48.71
C GLU A 193 -28.11 78.02 48.59
N LYS A 194 -28.83 77.66 47.52
CA LYS A 194 -30.28 77.95 47.41
C LYS A 194 -31.11 77.19 48.45
N ILE A 195 -30.76 75.96 48.80
CA ILE A 195 -31.45 75.15 49.80
C ILE A 195 -31.12 75.67 51.21
N ARG A 196 -29.91 76.15 51.51
CA ARG A 196 -29.64 76.85 52.78
C ARG A 196 -30.42 78.17 52.91
N ALA A 197 -30.57 78.91 51.81
CA ALA A 197 -31.40 80.12 51.77
C ALA A 197 -32.90 79.78 51.87
N ALA A 198 -33.36 78.74 51.18
CA ALA A 198 -34.75 78.28 51.21
C ALA A 198 -35.10 77.50 52.48
N GLN A 199 -34.16 76.88 53.21
CA GLN A 199 -34.40 76.25 54.52
C GLN A 199 -34.60 77.31 55.61
N ALA A 200 -33.90 78.45 55.52
CA ALA A 200 -34.17 79.61 56.37
C ALA A 200 -35.56 80.25 56.10
N GLU A 201 -36.09 80.10 54.89
CA GLU A 201 -37.42 80.59 54.48
C GLU A 201 -38.53 79.53 54.68
N ALA A 202 -38.22 78.25 54.49
CA ALA A 202 -39.12 77.11 54.65
C ALA A 202 -39.36 76.73 56.11
N ASP A 203 -38.46 77.04 57.05
CA ASP A 203 -38.76 76.94 58.50
C ASP A 203 -39.83 77.95 58.95
N ARG A 204 -40.14 78.98 58.14
CA ARG A 204 -41.27 79.91 58.36
C ARG A 204 -42.56 79.49 57.66
N VAL A 205 -42.52 78.58 56.67
CA VAL A 205 -43.69 78.17 55.87
C VAL A 205 -44.09 76.68 56.11
N ARG A 206 -43.18 75.82 56.59
CA ARG A 206 -43.47 74.42 57.00
C ARG A 206 -44.43 74.28 58.18
N LYS A 207 -44.70 75.36 58.93
CA LYS A 207 -45.74 75.35 59.97
C LYS A 207 -47.17 75.60 59.43
N ALA A 208 -47.36 75.83 58.13
CA ALA A 208 -48.66 76.20 57.58
C ALA A 208 -49.29 75.21 56.57
N ASN A 209 -48.54 74.37 55.86
CA ASN A 209 -49.07 73.59 54.73
C ASN A 209 -48.89 72.05 54.83
N GLU A 210 -48.59 71.51 56.01
CA GLU A 210 -48.26 70.07 56.16
C GLU A 210 -49.48 69.14 56.37
N GLU A 211 -50.73 69.62 56.25
CA GLU A 211 -51.91 68.78 56.56
C GLU A 211 -52.87 68.44 55.39
N GLU A 212 -52.81 69.06 54.20
CA GLU A 212 -53.93 68.91 53.24
C GLU A 212 -53.67 68.15 51.92
N GLU A 213 -52.43 67.95 51.43
CA GLU A 213 -52.22 67.38 50.08
C GLU A 213 -51.71 65.92 50.00
N ARG A 214 -51.40 65.27 51.13
CA ARG A 214 -50.71 63.97 51.12
C ARG A 214 -51.61 62.73 51.03
N LYS A 215 -52.91 62.86 50.72
CA LYS A 215 -53.83 61.70 50.62
C LYS A 215 -54.58 61.53 49.31
N ALA A 216 -54.43 62.40 48.30
CA ALA A 216 -55.20 62.30 47.06
C ALA A 216 -54.40 61.93 45.79
N GLN A 217 -53.06 61.98 45.79
CA GLN A 217 -52.26 61.78 44.57
C GLN A 217 -51.62 60.39 44.40
N GLU A 218 -51.59 59.53 45.41
CA GLU A 218 -51.02 58.17 45.28
C GLU A 218 -51.97 57.16 44.61
N ALA A 219 -53.29 57.39 44.63
CA ALA A 219 -54.26 56.46 44.05
C ALA A 219 -54.42 56.59 42.51
N LYS A 220 -54.04 57.73 41.91
CA LYS A 220 -54.16 57.94 40.45
C LYS A 220 -52.95 57.46 39.65
N LYS A 221 -51.75 57.40 40.24
CA LYS A 221 -50.52 56.96 39.53
C LYS A 221 -50.44 55.45 39.34
N ALA A 222 -50.97 54.66 40.29
CA ALA A 222 -50.94 53.20 40.24
C ALA A 222 -51.87 52.57 39.17
N ALA A 223 -52.89 53.31 38.70
CA ALA A 223 -53.85 52.81 37.71
C ALA A 223 -53.40 53.07 36.25
N GLU A 224 -52.64 54.14 36.00
CA GLU A 224 -52.13 54.47 34.66
C GLU A 224 -50.89 53.65 34.28
N GLU A 225 -50.07 53.28 35.27
CA GLU A 225 -48.85 52.48 35.09
C GLU A 225 -49.14 51.02 34.70
N LYS A 226 -50.24 50.45 35.20
CA LYS A 226 -50.69 49.09 34.83
C LYS A 226 -51.23 48.99 33.41
N ARG A 227 -51.85 50.05 32.87
CA ARG A 227 -52.33 50.06 31.46
C ARG A 227 -51.20 50.21 30.45
N LYS A 228 -50.14 50.96 30.76
CA LYS A 228 -48.98 51.12 29.86
C LYS A 228 -48.09 49.87 29.83
N ALA A 229 -47.97 49.15 30.95
CA ALA A 229 -47.19 47.91 31.02
C ALA A 229 -47.81 46.74 30.21
N GLU A 230 -49.13 46.69 30.05
CA GLU A 230 -49.81 45.62 29.32
C GLU A 230 -49.77 45.82 27.79
N GLU A 231 -49.83 47.07 27.33
CA GLU A 231 -49.75 47.43 25.90
C GLU A 231 -48.32 47.29 25.35
N GLU A 232 -47.31 47.59 26.18
CA GLU A 232 -45.89 47.40 25.82
C GLU A 232 -45.50 45.91 25.77
N ARG A 233 -46.12 45.06 26.60
CA ARG A 233 -45.89 43.61 26.58
C ARG A 233 -46.46 42.95 25.32
N LYS A 234 -47.65 43.37 24.87
CA LYS A 234 -48.27 42.88 23.62
C LYS A 234 -47.48 43.30 22.38
N ARG A 235 -46.94 44.52 22.32
CA ARG A 235 -46.07 44.95 21.21
C ARG A 235 -44.75 44.18 21.16
N LYS A 236 -44.12 43.92 22.30
CA LYS A 236 -42.89 43.11 22.38
C LYS A 236 -43.12 41.64 21.99
N GLU A 237 -44.27 41.08 22.31
CA GLU A 237 -44.63 39.71 21.90
C GLU A 237 -44.91 39.60 20.39
N GLU A 238 -45.61 40.57 19.78
CA GLU A 238 -45.83 40.59 18.32
C GLU A 238 -44.55 40.87 17.52
N GLU A 239 -43.67 41.73 18.02
CA GLU A 239 -42.38 42.03 17.38
C GLU A 239 -41.42 40.84 17.50
N ALA A 240 -41.41 40.13 18.63
CA ALA A 240 -40.65 38.90 18.81
C ALA A 240 -41.19 37.74 17.93
N ALA A 241 -42.51 37.65 17.73
CA ALA A 241 -43.10 36.65 16.84
C ALA A 241 -42.72 36.91 15.36
N LYS A 242 -42.83 38.16 14.90
CA LYS A 242 -42.41 38.55 13.53
C LYS A 242 -40.91 38.44 13.31
N ALA A 243 -40.08 38.66 14.34
CA ALA A 243 -38.64 38.46 14.26
C ALA A 243 -38.26 36.97 14.16
N LYS A 244 -38.99 36.07 14.85
CA LYS A 244 -38.78 34.62 14.74
C LYS A 244 -39.19 34.07 13.38
N GLU A 245 -40.31 34.52 12.83
CA GLU A 245 -40.79 34.09 11.51
C GLU A 245 -39.84 34.53 10.38
N LYS A 246 -39.34 35.77 10.43
CA LYS A 246 -38.31 36.25 9.49
C LYS A 246 -36.99 35.51 9.63
N ALA A 247 -36.57 35.20 10.86
CA ALA A 247 -35.34 34.43 11.08
C ALA A 247 -35.44 32.98 10.56
N GLU A 248 -36.62 32.37 10.62
CA GLU A 248 -36.86 31.02 10.08
C GLU A 248 -36.93 31.02 8.55
N GLU A 249 -37.56 32.03 7.94
CA GLU A 249 -37.59 32.21 6.49
C GLU A 249 -36.21 32.54 5.91
N ASP A 250 -35.45 33.41 6.55
CA ASP A 250 -34.07 33.74 6.16
C ASP A 250 -33.15 32.52 6.30
N LYS A 251 -33.35 31.68 7.33
CA LYS A 251 -32.61 30.43 7.48
C LYS A 251 -32.93 29.43 6.38
N ARG A 252 -34.20 29.26 6.00
CA ARG A 252 -34.61 28.41 4.87
C ARG A 252 -34.07 28.92 3.53
N ARG A 253 -34.11 30.23 3.29
CA ARG A 253 -33.52 30.83 2.07
C ARG A 253 -32.00 30.69 2.04
N GLN A 254 -31.31 30.81 3.18
CA GLN A 254 -29.87 30.56 3.26
C GLN A 254 -29.53 29.09 3.03
N GLU A 255 -30.33 28.14 3.54
CA GLU A 255 -30.15 26.71 3.29
C GLU A 255 -30.39 26.37 1.81
N GLU A 256 -31.44 26.90 1.17
CA GLU A 256 -31.71 26.70 -0.26
C GLU A 256 -30.65 27.35 -1.16
N LEU A 257 -30.19 28.57 -0.84
CA LEU A 257 -29.10 29.23 -1.58
C LEU A 257 -27.76 28.51 -1.39
N ALA A 258 -27.48 27.98 -0.19
CA ALA A 258 -26.29 27.16 0.05
C ALA A 258 -26.36 25.82 -0.69
N GLU A 259 -27.54 25.20 -0.77
CA GLU A 259 -27.75 23.96 -1.51
C GLU A 259 -27.63 24.18 -3.03
N GLN A 260 -28.18 25.29 -3.55
CA GLN A 260 -28.04 25.68 -4.95
C GLN A 260 -26.59 26.05 -5.30
N ALA A 261 -25.91 26.82 -4.45
CA ALA A 261 -24.49 27.16 -4.65
C ALA A 261 -23.60 25.90 -4.59
N ALA A 262 -23.86 24.98 -3.66
CA ALA A 262 -23.15 23.70 -3.58
C ALA A 262 -23.46 22.79 -4.79
N ALA A 263 -24.68 22.82 -5.32
CA ALA A 263 -25.04 22.09 -6.53
C ALA A 263 -24.37 22.69 -7.78
N GLU A 264 -24.31 24.02 -7.89
CA GLU A 264 -23.67 24.72 -9.00
C GLU A 264 -22.14 24.56 -8.98
N GLU A 265 -21.52 24.60 -7.79
CA GLU A 265 -20.09 24.32 -7.61
C GLU A 265 -19.77 22.86 -7.98
N LYS A 266 -20.62 21.90 -7.58
CA LYS A 266 -20.50 20.50 -8.01
C LYS A 266 -20.63 20.37 -9.52
N LEU A 267 -21.57 21.08 -10.15
CA LEU A 267 -21.77 21.05 -11.60
C LEU A 267 -20.58 21.65 -12.35
N LYS A 268 -20.02 22.76 -11.88
CA LYS A 268 -18.81 23.39 -12.43
C LYS A 268 -17.60 22.47 -12.28
N GLY A 269 -17.40 21.88 -11.09
CA GLY A 269 -16.37 20.88 -10.86
C GLY A 269 -16.53 19.63 -11.74
N GLU A 270 -17.77 19.19 -12.00
CA GLU A 270 -18.06 18.09 -12.93
C GLU A 270 -17.74 18.45 -14.39
N GLN A 271 -18.03 19.68 -14.81
CA GLN A 271 -17.71 20.17 -16.16
C GLN A 271 -16.19 20.29 -16.35
N GLU A 272 -15.48 20.85 -15.38
CA GLU A 272 -14.00 20.92 -15.38
C GLU A 272 -13.36 19.52 -15.39
N ARG A 273 -13.93 18.57 -14.64
CA ARG A 273 -13.47 17.16 -14.66
C ARG A 273 -13.72 16.47 -15.99
N LYS A 274 -14.87 16.72 -16.63
CA LYS A 274 -15.17 16.20 -17.98
C LYS A 274 -14.24 16.79 -19.03
N GLN A 275 -13.90 18.09 -18.93
CA GLN A 275 -12.91 18.73 -19.80
C GLN A 275 -11.51 18.15 -19.60
N LEU A 276 -11.17 17.72 -18.38
CA LEU A 276 -9.91 17.02 -18.06
C LEU A 276 -9.95 15.49 -18.34
N GLY A 277 -11.06 14.95 -18.85
CA GLY A 277 -11.21 13.51 -19.14
C GLY A 277 -11.29 12.59 -17.91
N MET A 278 -11.49 13.16 -16.71
CA MET A 278 -11.63 12.42 -15.45
C MET A 278 -13.06 11.90 -15.32
N THR A 279 -13.28 10.60 -15.48
CA THR A 279 -14.61 9.98 -15.25
C THR A 279 -14.90 9.80 -13.78
N THR A 280 -16.17 9.88 -13.42
CA THR A 280 -16.63 9.57 -12.05
C THR A 280 -16.81 8.05 -11.88
N PRO A 281 -16.73 7.53 -10.64
CA PRO A 281 -17.00 6.11 -10.39
C PRO A 281 -18.39 5.68 -10.85
N GLY A 282 -19.41 6.53 -10.65
CA GLY A 282 -20.77 6.25 -11.11
C GLY A 282 -20.89 6.17 -12.63
N GLN A 283 -20.19 7.04 -13.38
CA GLN A 283 -20.18 7.00 -14.85
C GLN A 283 -19.54 5.71 -15.37
N ASP A 284 -18.33 5.36 -14.89
CA ASP A 284 -17.63 4.15 -15.32
C ASP A 284 -18.47 2.88 -15.02
N TRP A 285 -19.18 2.83 -13.89
CA TRP A 285 -20.07 1.72 -13.55
C TRP A 285 -21.29 1.65 -14.49
N THR A 286 -21.91 2.80 -14.78
CA THR A 286 -23.07 2.89 -15.68
C THR A 286 -22.70 2.52 -17.11
N GLU A 287 -21.54 2.96 -17.61
CA GLU A 287 -21.02 2.58 -18.93
C GLU A 287 -20.83 1.06 -19.03
N ALA A 288 -20.20 0.45 -18.03
CA ALA A 288 -20.03 -1.01 -17.97
C ALA A 288 -21.36 -1.77 -17.94
N ARG A 289 -22.36 -1.25 -17.20
CA ARG A 289 -23.72 -1.83 -17.15
C ARG A 289 -24.46 -1.69 -18.48
N LYS A 290 -24.34 -0.54 -19.15
CA LYS A 290 -24.93 -0.31 -20.47
C LYS A 290 -24.37 -1.29 -21.50
N ALA A 291 -23.04 -1.42 -21.58
CA ALA A 291 -22.38 -2.38 -22.46
C ALA A 291 -22.85 -3.84 -22.20
N LEU A 292 -23.05 -4.20 -20.93
CA LEU A 292 -23.58 -5.52 -20.56
C LEU A 292 -25.03 -5.73 -21.05
N LYS A 293 -25.88 -4.71 -20.96
CA LYS A 293 -27.28 -4.78 -21.42
C LYS A 293 -27.36 -4.89 -22.94
N GLU A 294 -26.60 -4.06 -23.66
CA GLU A 294 -26.54 -4.10 -25.14
C GLU A 294 -26.08 -5.47 -25.63
N LEU A 295 -25.06 -6.06 -24.99
CA LEU A 295 -24.58 -7.39 -25.31
C LEU A 295 -25.64 -8.48 -25.07
N LYS A 296 -26.44 -8.37 -24.00
CA LYS A 296 -27.52 -9.31 -23.67
C LYS A 296 -28.73 -9.16 -24.60
N ALA A 297 -29.10 -7.93 -24.94
CA ALA A 297 -30.25 -7.62 -25.76
C ALA A 297 -30.05 -7.97 -27.24
N GLY A 298 -28.83 -7.75 -27.77
CA GLY A 298 -28.52 -7.97 -29.19
C GLY A 298 -27.80 -9.30 -29.46
N PRO A 299 -26.45 -9.34 -29.46
CA PRO A 299 -25.68 -10.49 -29.93
C PRO A 299 -26.03 -11.82 -29.24
N ILE A 300 -26.22 -11.80 -27.91
CA ILE A 300 -26.51 -13.02 -27.16
C ILE A 300 -27.88 -13.60 -27.54
N LYS A 301 -28.90 -12.74 -27.66
CA LYS A 301 -30.25 -13.17 -28.02
C LYS A 301 -30.29 -13.74 -29.45
N MET A 302 -29.65 -13.05 -30.39
CA MET A 302 -29.58 -13.44 -31.81
C MET A 302 -28.84 -14.77 -32.04
N VAL A 303 -27.71 -15.00 -31.36
CA VAL A 303 -26.97 -16.26 -31.52
C VAL A 303 -27.71 -17.43 -30.85
N LYS A 304 -28.44 -17.18 -29.76
CA LYS A 304 -29.21 -18.23 -29.07
C LYS A 304 -30.49 -18.62 -29.82
N SER A 305 -31.08 -17.73 -30.62
CA SER A 305 -32.25 -18.05 -31.43
C SER A 305 -31.94 -18.97 -32.62
N THR A 306 -30.73 -18.89 -33.19
CA THR A 306 -30.33 -19.68 -34.36
C THR A 306 -29.55 -20.94 -33.96
N LYS A 307 -30.06 -22.13 -34.31
CA LYS A 307 -29.46 -23.43 -33.94
C LYS A 307 -28.02 -23.61 -34.46
N GLU A 308 -27.77 -23.21 -35.71
CA GLU A 308 -26.45 -23.22 -36.37
C GLU A 308 -25.43 -22.37 -35.59
N SER A 309 -25.76 -21.09 -35.35
CA SER A 309 -24.91 -20.15 -34.63
C SER A 309 -24.63 -20.59 -33.19
N LYS A 310 -25.64 -21.19 -32.52
CA LYS A 310 -25.48 -21.75 -31.16
C LYS A 310 -24.54 -22.96 -31.15
N LYS A 311 -24.56 -23.82 -32.16
CA LYS A 311 -23.65 -24.97 -32.29
C LYS A 311 -22.21 -24.49 -32.45
N LEU A 312 -21.97 -23.58 -33.38
CA LEU A 312 -20.65 -22.99 -33.63
C LEU A 312 -20.11 -22.27 -32.38
N TRP A 313 -20.94 -21.45 -31.73
CA TRP A 313 -20.56 -20.77 -30.48
C TRP A 313 -20.18 -21.76 -29.37
N ASN A 314 -20.96 -22.82 -29.15
CA ASN A 314 -20.66 -23.81 -28.10
C ASN A 314 -19.37 -24.60 -28.37
N GLU A 315 -19.04 -24.85 -29.64
CA GLU A 315 -17.76 -25.44 -30.03
C GLU A 315 -16.60 -24.51 -29.66
N LYS A 316 -16.64 -23.26 -30.12
CA LYS A 316 -15.61 -22.25 -29.80
C LYS A 316 -15.49 -22.01 -28.30
N ARG A 317 -16.62 -21.93 -27.58
CA ARG A 317 -16.64 -21.75 -26.11
C ARG A 317 -15.87 -22.86 -25.40
N ARG A 318 -16.12 -24.12 -25.74
CA ARG A 318 -15.44 -25.27 -25.11
C ARG A 318 -13.94 -25.26 -25.37
N ASP A 319 -13.54 -24.92 -26.59
CA ASP A 319 -12.14 -24.83 -26.96
C ASP A 319 -11.41 -23.71 -26.18
N ILE A 320 -12.03 -22.53 -26.08
CA ILE A 320 -11.52 -21.40 -25.29
C ILE A 320 -11.38 -21.77 -23.81
N THR A 321 -12.42 -22.33 -23.19
CA THR A 321 -12.38 -22.71 -21.77
C THR A 321 -11.28 -23.73 -21.49
N ARG A 322 -11.10 -24.72 -22.37
CA ARG A 322 -10.01 -25.69 -22.24
C ARG A 322 -8.64 -25.02 -22.32
N ARG A 323 -8.42 -24.12 -23.28
CA ARG A 323 -7.11 -23.44 -23.47
C ARG A 323 -6.77 -22.52 -22.30
N VAL A 324 -7.75 -21.78 -21.77
CA VAL A 324 -7.55 -20.96 -20.57
C VAL A 324 -7.20 -21.82 -19.36
N GLY A 325 -7.82 -22.98 -19.20
CA GLY A 325 -7.52 -23.93 -18.11
C GLY A 325 -6.17 -24.66 -18.23
N GLN A 326 -5.48 -24.56 -19.36
CA GLN A 326 -4.16 -25.15 -19.59
C GLN A 326 -3.02 -24.17 -19.32
N LEU A 327 -3.32 -23.00 -18.77
CA LEU A 327 -2.36 -21.93 -18.58
C LEU A 327 -1.34 -22.29 -17.49
N THR A 328 -0.07 -22.16 -17.82
CA THR A 328 1.06 -22.35 -16.90
C THR A 328 1.86 -21.06 -16.77
N ASN A 329 2.74 -20.98 -15.77
CA ASN A 329 3.54 -19.78 -15.48
C ASN A 329 4.81 -19.66 -16.35
N ASP A 330 4.79 -20.19 -17.57
CA ASP A 330 5.92 -20.11 -18.51
C ASP A 330 5.63 -19.10 -19.63
N ALA A 331 6.60 -18.25 -19.96
CA ALA A 331 6.41 -17.18 -20.94
C ALA A 331 6.09 -17.70 -22.36
N ALA A 332 6.69 -18.81 -22.77
CA ALA A 332 6.40 -19.40 -24.08
C ALA A 332 4.99 -20.02 -24.09
N SER A 333 4.60 -20.70 -23.01
CA SER A 333 3.25 -21.23 -22.80
C SER A 333 2.18 -20.14 -22.82
N ILE A 334 2.40 -19.01 -22.12
CA ILE A 334 1.50 -17.85 -22.11
C ILE A 334 1.27 -17.32 -23.53
N ASN A 335 2.33 -17.14 -24.30
CA ASN A 335 2.25 -16.64 -25.67
C ASN A 335 1.56 -17.67 -26.60
N GLN A 336 1.88 -18.95 -26.45
CA GLN A 336 1.24 -20.03 -27.19
C GLN A 336 -0.26 -20.07 -26.92
N VAL A 337 -0.68 -20.08 -25.65
CA VAL A 337 -2.10 -20.07 -25.26
C VAL A 337 -2.81 -18.83 -25.80
N SER A 338 -2.17 -17.66 -25.74
CA SER A 338 -2.70 -16.41 -26.30
C SER A 338 -2.95 -16.52 -27.81
N GLN A 339 -1.97 -17.01 -28.58
CA GLN A 339 -2.09 -17.21 -30.03
C GLN A 339 -3.16 -18.25 -30.37
N LEU A 340 -3.25 -19.31 -29.59
CA LEU A 340 -4.22 -20.38 -29.75
C LEU A 340 -5.66 -19.90 -29.50
N ILE A 341 -5.88 -19.05 -28.50
CA ILE A 341 -7.17 -18.39 -28.26
C ILE A 341 -7.48 -17.41 -29.39
N LEU A 342 -6.50 -16.62 -29.83
CA LEU A 342 -6.66 -15.70 -30.95
C LEU A 342 -7.11 -16.44 -32.22
N GLN A 343 -6.41 -17.52 -32.60
CA GLN A 343 -6.76 -18.37 -33.74
C GLN A 343 -8.16 -18.99 -33.58
N ALA A 344 -8.51 -19.46 -32.39
CA ALA A 344 -9.83 -20.04 -32.15
C ALA A 344 -10.97 -19.03 -32.40
N VAL A 345 -10.73 -17.74 -32.14
CA VAL A 345 -11.72 -16.67 -32.31
C VAL A 345 -11.69 -16.05 -33.71
N THR A 346 -10.51 -15.92 -34.34
CA THR A 346 -10.35 -15.25 -35.64
C THR A 346 -10.45 -16.18 -36.84
N GLN A 347 -10.21 -17.49 -36.66
CA GLN A 347 -10.21 -18.48 -37.74
C GLN A 347 -11.24 -19.61 -37.51
N PRO A 348 -12.16 -19.85 -38.48
CA PRO A 348 -12.50 -19.00 -39.63
C PRO A 348 -13.13 -17.66 -39.18
N THR A 349 -13.16 -16.67 -40.07
CA THR A 349 -13.78 -15.35 -39.80
C THR A 349 -15.21 -15.53 -39.33
N LEU A 350 -15.49 -15.16 -38.08
CA LEU A 350 -16.81 -15.31 -37.47
C LEU A 350 -17.70 -14.11 -37.84
N PRO A 351 -19.01 -14.34 -38.10
CA PRO A 351 -19.98 -13.25 -38.17
C PRO A 351 -19.97 -12.40 -36.89
N GLU A 352 -20.16 -11.10 -37.01
CA GLU A 352 -20.04 -10.15 -35.91
C GLU A 352 -20.82 -10.54 -34.63
N PRO A 353 -22.10 -10.97 -34.69
CA PRO A 353 -22.82 -11.40 -33.49
C PRO A 353 -22.19 -12.63 -32.80
N ILE A 354 -21.61 -13.55 -33.59
CA ILE A 354 -20.92 -14.74 -33.09
C ILE A 354 -19.55 -14.37 -32.51
N LEU A 355 -18.86 -13.42 -33.12
CA LEU A 355 -17.61 -12.87 -32.59
C LEU A 355 -17.84 -12.26 -31.20
N LEU A 356 -18.81 -11.36 -31.04
CA LEU A 356 -19.08 -10.67 -29.76
C LEU A 356 -19.46 -11.65 -28.63
N ILE A 357 -20.30 -12.66 -28.90
CA ILE A 357 -20.64 -13.68 -27.88
C ILE A 357 -19.45 -14.60 -27.55
N THR A 358 -18.55 -14.83 -28.51
CA THR A 358 -17.33 -15.62 -28.32
C THR A 358 -16.32 -14.82 -27.49
N LEU A 359 -16.12 -13.53 -27.76
CA LEU A 359 -15.34 -12.61 -26.93
C LEU A 359 -15.87 -12.53 -25.50
N ASN A 360 -17.19 -12.48 -25.34
CA ASN A 360 -17.86 -12.61 -24.04
C ASN A 360 -17.57 -13.95 -23.34
N SER A 361 -17.36 -15.03 -24.09
CA SER A 361 -16.99 -16.34 -23.56
C SER A 361 -15.51 -16.40 -23.15
N VAL A 362 -14.63 -15.69 -23.87
CA VAL A 362 -13.23 -15.46 -23.45
C VAL A 362 -13.21 -14.70 -22.13
N ALA A 363 -13.88 -13.55 -22.06
CA ALA A 363 -13.95 -12.74 -20.84
C ALA A 363 -14.50 -13.55 -19.64
N LYS A 364 -15.56 -14.33 -19.86
CA LYS A 364 -16.11 -15.21 -18.81
C LYS A 364 -15.12 -16.27 -18.37
N SER A 365 -14.40 -16.91 -19.28
CA SER A 365 -13.42 -17.95 -18.96
C SER A 365 -12.24 -17.39 -18.16
N LEU A 366 -11.70 -16.23 -18.54
CA LEU A 366 -10.63 -15.56 -17.81
C LEU A 366 -11.06 -15.22 -16.37
N ILE A 367 -12.23 -14.61 -16.20
CA ILE A 367 -12.72 -14.24 -14.87
C ILE A 367 -13.04 -15.49 -14.03
N LEU A 368 -13.63 -16.53 -14.63
CA LEU A 368 -13.92 -17.77 -13.90
C LEU A 368 -12.63 -18.46 -13.41
N GLN A 369 -11.58 -18.45 -14.22
CA GLN A 369 -10.28 -18.97 -13.84
C GLN A 369 -9.69 -18.21 -12.65
N ALA A 370 -9.86 -16.88 -12.63
CA ALA A 370 -9.45 -16.06 -11.48
C ALA A 370 -10.31 -16.32 -10.22
N GLU A 371 -11.60 -16.61 -10.38
CA GLU A 371 -12.48 -16.99 -9.25
C GLU A 371 -12.05 -18.31 -8.59
N THR A 372 -11.29 -19.17 -9.26
CA THR A 372 -10.87 -20.48 -8.75
C THR A 372 -9.38 -20.57 -8.45
N GLU A 373 -8.54 -20.31 -9.46
CA GLU A 373 -7.10 -20.54 -9.35
C GLU A 373 -6.36 -19.38 -8.67
N ALA A 374 -6.74 -18.13 -8.94
CA ALA A 374 -6.11 -16.98 -8.28
C ALA A 374 -6.52 -16.83 -6.80
N VAL A 375 -7.57 -17.55 -6.40
CA VAL A 375 -7.98 -17.72 -4.99
C VAL A 375 -7.09 -18.77 -4.32
N ALA A 376 -6.84 -19.90 -4.98
CA ALA A 376 -6.01 -20.97 -4.44
C ALA A 376 -4.51 -20.63 -4.44
N GLU A 377 -4.01 -20.05 -5.54
CA GLU A 377 -2.63 -19.63 -5.73
C GLU A 377 -2.61 -18.19 -6.30
N PRO A 378 -2.32 -17.18 -5.46
CA PRO A 378 -2.27 -15.78 -5.88
C PRO A 378 -1.44 -15.51 -7.14
N ARG A 379 -0.31 -16.21 -7.30
CA ARG A 379 0.60 -16.03 -8.44
C ARG A 379 0.01 -16.49 -9.77
N ALA A 380 -1.02 -17.34 -9.77
CA ALA A 380 -1.72 -17.79 -10.98
C ALA A 380 -2.41 -16.63 -11.73
N ALA A 381 -2.66 -15.50 -11.04
CA ALA A 381 -3.20 -14.31 -11.69
C ALA A 381 -2.24 -13.66 -12.70
N ILE A 382 -0.92 -13.83 -12.54
CA ILE A 382 0.10 -13.19 -13.39
C ILE A 382 0.06 -13.72 -14.83
N PRO A 383 0.19 -15.04 -15.09
CA PRO A 383 0.11 -15.56 -16.45
C PRO A 383 -1.26 -15.27 -17.07
N LEU A 384 -2.33 -15.32 -16.27
CA LEU A 384 -3.70 -15.04 -16.73
C LEU A 384 -3.88 -13.59 -17.16
N ALA A 385 -3.29 -12.65 -16.41
CA ALA A 385 -3.28 -11.24 -16.75
C ALA A 385 -2.47 -10.97 -18.03
N GLN A 386 -1.33 -11.64 -18.21
CA GLN A 386 -0.54 -11.50 -19.43
C GLN A 386 -1.28 -12.01 -20.66
N VAL A 387 -1.98 -13.15 -20.57
CA VAL A 387 -2.89 -13.61 -21.64
C VAL A 387 -3.97 -12.56 -21.91
N ALA A 388 -4.63 -12.04 -20.87
CA ALA A 388 -5.66 -11.02 -21.05
C ALA A 388 -5.12 -9.75 -21.73
N ALA A 389 -3.93 -9.28 -21.35
CA ALA A 389 -3.26 -8.13 -21.98
C ALA A 389 -2.94 -8.38 -23.46
N ASN A 390 -2.38 -9.55 -23.79
CA ASN A 390 -2.12 -9.95 -25.18
C ASN A 390 -3.43 -9.94 -26.01
N LEU A 391 -4.51 -10.51 -25.46
CA LEU A 391 -5.81 -10.55 -26.13
C LEU A 391 -6.46 -9.17 -26.26
N LEU A 392 -6.29 -8.29 -25.27
CA LEU A 392 -6.76 -6.90 -25.32
C LEU A 392 -6.08 -6.08 -26.41
N THR A 393 -4.81 -6.39 -26.74
CA THR A 393 -4.11 -5.76 -27.86
C THR A 393 -4.42 -6.38 -29.21
N ALA A 394 -4.81 -7.66 -29.25
CA ALA A 394 -5.01 -8.40 -30.50
C ALA A 394 -6.46 -8.38 -31.00
N PHE A 395 -7.45 -8.33 -30.10
CA PHE A 395 -8.86 -8.30 -30.47
C PHE A 395 -9.36 -6.88 -30.76
N PRO A 396 -10.54 -6.74 -31.41
CA PRO A 396 -11.16 -5.43 -31.61
C PRO A 396 -11.36 -4.68 -30.29
N PRO A 397 -11.34 -3.33 -30.29
CA PRO A 397 -11.46 -2.52 -29.07
C PRO A 397 -12.68 -2.85 -28.20
N SER A 398 -13.78 -3.32 -28.81
CA SER A 398 -14.99 -3.76 -28.12
C SER A 398 -14.76 -4.90 -27.12
N PHE A 399 -13.67 -5.68 -27.26
CA PHE A 399 -13.31 -6.69 -26.27
C PHE A 399 -12.97 -6.07 -24.91
N GLY A 400 -12.34 -4.90 -24.88
CA GLY A 400 -12.05 -4.17 -23.64
C GLY A 400 -13.34 -3.82 -22.88
N ASP A 401 -14.33 -3.30 -23.58
CA ASP A 401 -15.64 -2.98 -23.01
C ASP A 401 -16.37 -4.23 -22.51
N ILE A 402 -16.32 -5.33 -23.27
CA ILE A 402 -16.95 -6.61 -22.88
C ILE A 402 -16.26 -7.20 -21.65
N LEU A 403 -14.92 -7.23 -21.61
CA LEU A 403 -14.17 -7.77 -20.49
C LEU A 403 -14.43 -6.95 -19.22
N PHE A 404 -14.39 -5.63 -19.33
CA PHE A 404 -14.66 -4.74 -18.21
C PHE A 404 -16.12 -4.82 -17.73
N ALA A 405 -17.09 -4.87 -18.64
CA ALA A 405 -18.49 -5.10 -18.31
C ALA A 405 -18.72 -6.43 -17.58
N LYS A 406 -17.97 -7.48 -17.94
CA LYS A 406 -18.00 -8.76 -17.23
C LYS A 406 -17.33 -8.72 -15.88
N LEU A 407 -16.22 -8.00 -15.76
CA LEU A 407 -15.55 -7.77 -14.50
C LEU A 407 -16.53 -7.10 -13.52
N VAL A 408 -17.11 -5.95 -13.92
CA VAL A 408 -18.13 -5.22 -13.15
C VAL A 408 -19.36 -6.09 -12.87
N GLN A 409 -19.81 -6.93 -13.81
CA GLN A 409 -20.91 -7.87 -13.55
C GLN A 409 -20.58 -8.84 -12.40
N ARG A 410 -19.33 -9.31 -12.30
CA ARG A 410 -18.91 -10.31 -11.32
C ARG A 410 -18.53 -9.70 -9.98
N THR A 411 -17.96 -8.51 -10.01
CA THR A 411 -17.47 -7.79 -8.82
C THR A 411 -18.46 -6.75 -8.30
N GLY A 412 -19.57 -6.51 -8.98
CA GLY A 412 -20.46 -5.39 -8.70
C GLY A 412 -19.72 -4.05 -8.77
N GLY A 413 -19.72 -3.31 -7.68
CA GLY A 413 -19.06 -2.00 -7.59
C GLY A 413 -17.54 -2.03 -7.42
N TRP A 414 -16.92 -3.19 -7.12
CA TRP A 414 -15.53 -3.25 -6.66
C TRP A 414 -14.46 -3.02 -7.73
N ALA A 415 -14.74 -3.24 -9.02
CA ALA A 415 -13.77 -2.94 -10.09
C ALA A 415 -13.60 -1.42 -10.35
N VAL A 416 -14.59 -0.60 -9.97
CA VAL A 416 -14.67 0.85 -10.25
C VAL A 416 -14.54 1.72 -8.98
N PRO A 417 -14.48 1.07 -7.80
CA PRO A 417 -14.96 1.55 -6.50
C PRO A 417 -16.15 2.51 -6.60
N ALA A 418 -17.35 1.96 -6.78
CA ALA A 418 -18.58 2.72 -6.78
C ALA A 418 -19.64 2.04 -5.90
N ALA A 419 -20.37 2.84 -5.11
CA ALA A 419 -21.59 2.37 -4.48
C ALA A 419 -22.61 2.01 -5.57
N VAL A 420 -23.11 0.78 -5.55
CA VAL A 420 -24.10 0.30 -6.51
C VAL A 420 -25.41 1.08 -6.31
N PRO A 421 -25.94 1.76 -7.35
CA PRO A 421 -27.21 2.46 -7.26
C PRO A 421 -28.40 1.51 -7.02
N GLN A 422 -29.46 2.02 -6.39
CA GLN A 422 -30.70 1.26 -6.13
C GLN A 422 -31.55 1.04 -7.40
N ALA A 423 -31.31 1.83 -8.44
CA ALA A 423 -31.96 1.69 -9.75
C ALA A 423 -30.92 1.35 -10.82
N ASP A 424 -31.34 0.61 -11.84
CA ASP A 424 -30.51 0.28 -12.99
C ASP A 424 -30.40 1.48 -13.96
N VAL A 425 -29.60 1.30 -15.02
CA VAL A 425 -29.34 2.33 -16.05
C VAL A 425 -30.62 2.87 -16.71
N ASP A 426 -31.69 2.08 -16.71
CA ASP A 426 -32.98 2.44 -17.36
C ASP A 426 -33.96 3.09 -16.35
N GLY A 427 -33.52 3.37 -15.12
CA GLY A 427 -34.35 3.90 -14.04
C GLY A 427 -35.19 2.86 -13.29
N THR A 428 -35.14 1.59 -13.70
CA THR A 428 -35.86 0.50 -13.03
C THR A 428 -35.24 0.18 -11.67
N VAL A 429 -36.03 0.26 -10.60
CA VAL A 429 -35.60 -0.10 -9.24
C VAL A 429 -35.34 -1.61 -9.16
N PHE A 430 -34.23 -2.00 -8.54
CA PHE A 430 -33.90 -3.41 -8.38
C PHE A 430 -34.77 -4.07 -7.31
N THR A 431 -35.20 -5.31 -7.57
CA THR A 431 -35.70 -6.19 -6.49
C THR A 431 -34.55 -6.53 -5.52
N PRO A 432 -34.82 -6.88 -4.25
CA PRO A 432 -33.76 -7.20 -3.28
C PRO A 432 -32.78 -8.29 -3.75
N GLU A 433 -33.29 -9.31 -4.43
CA GLU A 433 -32.50 -10.40 -5.02
C GLU A 433 -31.66 -9.91 -6.20
N ALA A 434 -32.27 -9.15 -7.12
CA ALA A 434 -31.55 -8.55 -8.25
C ALA A 434 -30.46 -7.59 -7.75
N TYR A 435 -30.74 -6.82 -6.70
CA TYR A 435 -29.78 -5.91 -6.09
C TYR A 435 -28.58 -6.66 -5.50
N THR A 436 -28.82 -7.78 -4.82
CA THR A 436 -27.77 -8.67 -4.30
C THR A 436 -26.88 -9.21 -5.42
N LYS A 437 -27.48 -9.66 -6.53
CA LYS A 437 -26.76 -10.11 -7.73
C LYS A 437 -25.95 -8.97 -8.37
N VAL A 438 -26.49 -7.76 -8.43
CA VAL A 438 -25.81 -6.59 -9.02
C VAL A 438 -24.63 -6.12 -8.16
N ARG A 439 -24.68 -6.34 -6.85
CA ARG A 439 -23.53 -6.17 -5.94
C ARG A 439 -22.45 -7.25 -6.10
N GLY A 440 -22.67 -8.22 -6.99
CA GLY A 440 -21.73 -9.29 -7.30
C GLY A 440 -21.77 -10.44 -6.29
N ARG A 441 -22.73 -10.48 -5.37
CA ARG A 441 -22.91 -11.56 -4.38
C ARG A 441 -23.82 -12.65 -4.93
N ARG A 442 -23.52 -13.92 -4.60
CA ARG A 442 -24.39 -15.08 -4.91
C ARG A 442 -25.32 -15.37 -3.72
N GLU A 443 -26.49 -15.94 -3.98
CA GLU A 443 -27.56 -16.13 -2.96
C GLU A 443 -27.09 -17.00 -1.78
N ASP A 444 -26.37 -18.09 -2.04
CA ASP A 444 -25.91 -19.04 -1.00
C ASP A 444 -24.42 -18.90 -0.62
N GLU A 445 -23.81 -17.74 -0.87
CA GLU A 445 -22.38 -17.54 -0.64
C GLU A 445 -22.09 -16.89 0.72
N SER A 446 -21.24 -17.55 1.50
CA SER A 446 -20.73 -17.03 2.77
C SER A 446 -19.92 -15.76 2.55
N MET A 447 -19.79 -14.91 3.58
CA MET A 447 -18.99 -13.68 3.46
C MET A 447 -17.51 -13.97 3.18
N VAL A 448 -16.99 -15.07 3.72
CA VAL A 448 -15.60 -15.51 3.51
C VAL A 448 -15.39 -15.97 2.07
N ASP A 449 -16.30 -16.80 1.53
CA ASP A 449 -16.22 -17.27 0.14
C ASP A 449 -16.37 -16.11 -0.84
N TYR A 450 -17.29 -15.18 -0.53
CA TYR A 450 -17.48 -13.95 -1.30
C TYR A 450 -16.21 -13.10 -1.32
N ALA A 451 -15.59 -12.85 -0.16
CA ALA A 451 -14.35 -12.08 -0.06
C ALA A 451 -13.20 -12.74 -0.82
N ALA A 452 -13.02 -14.06 -0.64
CA ALA A 452 -11.99 -14.84 -1.34
C ALA A 452 -12.17 -14.79 -2.87
N ARG A 453 -13.39 -14.98 -3.36
CA ARG A 453 -13.70 -14.89 -4.80
C ARG A 453 -13.45 -13.48 -5.34
N MET A 454 -13.85 -12.45 -4.60
CA MET A 454 -13.60 -11.05 -4.97
C MET A 454 -12.11 -10.74 -5.01
N ALA A 455 -11.34 -11.22 -4.05
CA ALA A 455 -9.88 -11.10 -4.02
C ALA A 455 -9.24 -11.72 -5.27
N GLY A 456 -9.63 -12.94 -5.66
CA GLY A 456 -9.11 -13.60 -6.86
C GLY A 456 -9.39 -12.82 -8.15
N VAL A 457 -10.63 -12.35 -8.33
CA VAL A 457 -11.03 -11.57 -9.52
C VAL A 457 -10.34 -10.20 -9.56
N MET A 458 -10.25 -9.52 -8.42
CA MET A 458 -9.58 -8.22 -8.34
C MET A 458 -8.06 -8.34 -8.51
N ARG A 459 -7.46 -9.44 -8.04
CA ARG A 459 -6.05 -9.75 -8.29
C ARG A 459 -5.75 -9.86 -9.78
N LEU A 460 -6.60 -10.56 -10.53
CA LEU A 460 -6.52 -10.59 -12.01
C LEU A 460 -6.63 -9.18 -12.59
N TYR A 461 -7.62 -8.38 -12.17
CA TYR A 461 -7.79 -7.03 -12.70
C TYR A 461 -6.56 -6.15 -12.47
N PHE A 462 -6.04 -6.10 -11.24
CA PHE A 462 -4.84 -5.32 -10.94
C PHE A 462 -3.61 -5.84 -11.70
N ALA A 463 -3.47 -7.15 -11.85
CA ALA A 463 -2.38 -7.73 -12.62
C ALA A 463 -2.46 -7.33 -14.10
N ILE A 464 -3.67 -7.23 -14.69
CA ILE A 464 -3.85 -6.73 -16.06
C ILE A 464 -3.38 -5.27 -16.19
N LEU A 465 -3.67 -4.42 -15.20
CA LEU A 465 -3.21 -3.02 -15.21
C LEU A 465 -1.69 -2.90 -15.27
N TRP A 466 -0.98 -3.88 -14.71
CA TRP A 466 0.49 -3.91 -14.66
C TRP A 466 1.14 -4.77 -15.73
N ALA A 467 0.36 -5.53 -16.51
CA ALA A 467 0.87 -6.41 -17.54
C ALA A 467 1.66 -5.65 -18.62
N GLU A 468 2.65 -6.32 -19.19
CA GLU A 468 3.47 -5.77 -20.26
C GLU A 468 2.75 -6.01 -21.59
N ALA A 469 2.36 -4.92 -22.25
CA ALA A 469 1.66 -4.99 -23.54
C ALA A 469 2.49 -4.26 -24.61
N GLY A 470 2.59 -4.85 -25.79
CA GLY A 470 3.29 -4.23 -26.93
C GLY A 470 2.57 -3.01 -27.50
N GLN A 471 1.31 -2.80 -27.15
CA GLN A 471 0.48 -1.66 -27.52
C GLN A 471 -0.27 -1.11 -26.29
N PRO A 472 -0.70 0.16 -26.32
CA PRO A 472 -1.54 0.71 -25.26
C PRO A 472 -2.81 -0.13 -25.06
N LEU A 473 -3.05 -0.56 -23.82
CA LEU A 473 -4.29 -1.26 -23.45
C LEU A 473 -5.51 -0.33 -23.59
N PRO A 474 -6.74 -0.86 -23.67
CA PRO A 474 -7.94 -0.02 -23.63
C PRO A 474 -8.03 0.82 -22.35
N ARG A 475 -8.77 1.94 -22.40
CA ARG A 475 -8.88 2.94 -21.32
C ARG A 475 -9.21 2.34 -19.95
N GLN A 476 -10.01 1.28 -19.92
CA GLN A 476 -10.43 0.59 -18.70
C GLN A 476 -9.29 -0.17 -18.03
N PHE A 477 -8.22 -0.49 -18.77
CA PHE A 477 -7.07 -1.27 -18.31
C PHE A 477 -5.75 -0.48 -18.31
N HIS A 478 -5.82 0.85 -18.45
CA HIS A 478 -4.67 1.73 -18.29
C HIS A 478 -4.11 1.68 -16.86
N ARG A 479 -2.77 1.76 -16.70
CA ARG A 479 -2.11 1.83 -15.39
C ARG A 479 -2.65 2.92 -14.47
N GLN A 480 -3.07 4.06 -15.03
CA GLN A 480 -3.66 5.17 -14.28
C GLN A 480 -4.96 4.76 -13.56
N ARG A 481 -5.66 3.71 -14.04
CA ARG A 481 -6.83 3.14 -13.35
C ARG A 481 -6.47 2.51 -12.01
N TYR A 482 -5.24 2.04 -11.82
CA TYR A 482 -4.78 1.51 -10.54
C TYR A 482 -4.74 2.64 -9.49
N TRP A 483 -4.11 3.78 -9.81
CA TRP A 483 -4.15 4.96 -8.95
C TRP A 483 -5.59 5.43 -8.69
N ALA A 484 -6.38 5.57 -9.76
CA ALA A 484 -7.77 6.01 -9.64
C ALA A 484 -8.59 5.06 -8.74
N TRP A 485 -8.39 3.74 -8.83
CA TRP A 485 -9.06 2.76 -8.00
C TRP A 485 -8.75 2.97 -6.51
N VAL A 486 -7.47 3.11 -6.16
CA VAL A 486 -7.03 3.27 -4.76
C VAL A 486 -7.47 4.63 -4.21
N ALA A 487 -7.39 5.69 -5.02
CA ALA A 487 -7.88 7.01 -4.61
C ALA A 487 -9.40 6.99 -4.36
N ARG A 488 -10.17 6.33 -5.23
CA ARG A 488 -11.64 6.27 -5.13
C ARG A 488 -12.13 5.43 -3.95
N ILE A 489 -11.45 4.32 -3.63
CA ILE A 489 -11.83 3.51 -2.47
C ILE A 489 -11.56 4.27 -1.16
N VAL A 490 -10.45 5.01 -1.09
CA VAL A 490 -10.10 5.85 0.07
C VAL A 490 -11.05 7.04 0.23
N ASP A 491 -11.49 7.63 -0.89
CA ASP A 491 -12.44 8.75 -0.92
C ASP A 491 -13.89 8.34 -0.59
N GLN A 492 -14.19 7.04 -0.47
CA GLN A 492 -15.54 6.52 -0.19
C GLN A 492 -15.62 5.85 1.19
N PRO A 493 -15.87 6.61 2.29
CA PRO A 493 -15.92 6.07 3.65
C PRO A 493 -16.89 4.89 3.82
N ARG A 494 -18.03 4.91 3.12
CA ARG A 494 -19.04 3.84 3.20
C ARG A 494 -18.56 2.52 2.62
N LEU A 495 -17.81 2.54 1.51
CA LEU A 495 -17.21 1.33 0.95
C LEU A 495 -16.01 0.91 1.79
N LEU A 496 -15.17 1.87 2.18
CA LEU A 496 -13.96 1.62 2.97
C LEU A 496 -14.27 0.98 4.33
N ALA A 497 -15.44 1.25 4.91
CA ALA A 497 -15.91 0.64 6.15
C ALA A 497 -16.43 -0.81 6.00
N THR A 498 -16.38 -1.41 4.82
CA THR A 498 -16.77 -2.82 4.63
C THR A 498 -15.56 -3.75 4.75
N PRO A 499 -15.68 -4.95 5.34
CA PRO A 499 -14.54 -5.86 5.55
C PRO A 499 -13.78 -6.18 4.26
N ILE A 500 -14.54 -6.45 3.19
CA ILE A 500 -14.01 -6.72 1.85
C ILE A 500 -13.15 -5.59 1.29
N ALA A 501 -13.40 -4.32 1.65
CA ALA A 501 -12.56 -3.22 1.18
C ALA A 501 -11.13 -3.31 1.72
N ALA A 502 -10.94 -3.85 2.93
CA ALA A 502 -9.62 -4.10 3.49
C ALA A 502 -8.90 -5.20 2.68
N ASP A 503 -9.56 -6.34 2.47
CA ASP A 503 -9.01 -7.46 1.71
C ASP A 503 -8.63 -7.03 0.27
N LEU A 504 -9.49 -6.27 -0.40
CA LEU A 504 -9.23 -5.78 -1.76
C LEU A 504 -8.11 -4.74 -1.80
N LEU A 505 -7.95 -3.92 -0.76
CA LEU A 505 -6.82 -3.00 -0.64
C LEU A 505 -5.52 -3.78 -0.47
N ALA A 506 -5.49 -4.82 0.37
CA ALA A 506 -4.32 -5.68 0.49
C ALA A 506 -3.97 -6.35 -0.84
N VAL A 507 -4.96 -6.90 -1.55
CA VAL A 507 -4.76 -7.48 -2.90
C VAL A 507 -4.20 -6.45 -3.88
N ALA A 508 -4.67 -5.20 -3.84
CA ALA A 508 -4.10 -4.14 -4.65
C ALA A 508 -2.62 -3.94 -4.32
N LEU A 509 -2.30 -3.71 -3.04
CA LEU A 509 -0.94 -3.46 -2.56
C LEU A 509 0.03 -4.61 -2.85
N ASP A 510 -0.42 -5.86 -2.70
CA ASP A 510 0.31 -7.09 -3.03
C ASP A 510 0.71 -7.12 -4.51
N VAL A 511 -0.25 -6.88 -5.42
CA VAL A 511 0.00 -6.95 -6.87
C VAL A 511 0.79 -5.75 -7.39
N GLY A 512 0.43 -4.55 -6.95
CA GLY A 512 0.82 -3.31 -7.62
C GLY A 512 1.52 -2.29 -6.73
N GLY A 513 1.61 -2.51 -5.41
CA GLY A 513 2.07 -1.50 -4.46
C GLY A 513 3.51 -1.04 -4.69
N ALA A 514 4.42 -1.97 -4.98
CA ALA A 514 5.82 -1.65 -5.27
C ALA A 514 5.96 -0.90 -6.61
N SER A 515 5.28 -1.38 -7.65
CA SER A 515 5.26 -0.73 -8.97
C SER A 515 4.64 0.67 -8.92
N ALA A 516 3.57 0.84 -8.14
CA ALA A 516 2.91 2.11 -7.88
C ALA A 516 3.86 3.09 -7.17
N LEU A 517 4.61 2.63 -6.17
CA LEU A 517 5.61 3.44 -5.49
C LEU A 517 6.72 3.88 -6.44
N ARG A 518 7.18 3.00 -7.35
CA ARG A 518 8.20 3.35 -8.34
C ARG A 518 7.73 4.42 -9.34
N ILE A 519 6.46 4.39 -9.73
CA ILE A 519 5.91 5.33 -10.72
C ILE A 519 5.49 6.67 -10.09
N TRP A 520 4.72 6.63 -9.00
CA TRP A 520 4.13 7.83 -8.38
C TRP A 520 4.90 8.34 -7.16
N GLY A 521 5.90 7.59 -6.68
CA GLY A 521 6.84 8.02 -5.65
C GLY A 521 6.17 8.59 -4.41
N ARG A 522 6.47 9.86 -4.14
CA ARG A 522 5.99 10.57 -2.94
C ARG A 522 4.47 10.68 -2.86
N GLN A 523 3.74 10.73 -3.98
CA GLN A 523 2.28 10.85 -3.93
C GLN A 523 1.63 9.53 -3.50
N TRP A 524 2.17 8.41 -3.95
CA TRP A 524 1.73 7.09 -3.51
C TRP A 524 2.04 6.85 -2.03
N ALA A 525 3.24 7.24 -1.61
CA ALA A 525 3.64 7.26 -0.21
C ALA A 525 2.67 8.00 0.72
N LYS A 526 2.23 9.21 0.34
CA LYS A 526 1.22 9.96 1.09
C LYS A 526 -0.11 9.20 1.21
N LEU A 527 -0.53 8.55 0.12
CA LEU A 527 -1.75 7.74 0.11
C LEU A 527 -1.63 6.52 1.05
N LEU A 528 -0.47 5.86 1.07
CA LEU A 528 -0.18 4.77 2.01
C LEU A 528 -0.15 5.25 3.46
N ALA A 529 0.43 6.42 3.73
CA ALA A 529 0.41 7.03 5.07
C ALA A 529 -1.01 7.33 5.52
N LEU A 530 -1.85 7.91 4.65
CA LEU A 530 -3.26 8.16 4.92
C LEU A 530 -4.02 6.85 5.22
N LEU A 531 -3.78 5.80 4.43
CA LEU A 531 -4.37 4.48 4.66
C LEU A 531 -3.94 3.89 6.01
N TRP A 532 -2.65 3.98 6.32
CA TRP A 532 -2.12 3.51 7.60
C TRP A 532 -2.71 4.26 8.78
N ASP A 533 -2.79 5.58 8.70
CA ASP A 533 -3.43 6.40 9.72
C ASP A 533 -4.90 6.04 9.83
N SER A 534 -5.61 5.77 8.74
CA SER A 534 -7.02 5.33 8.76
C SER A 534 -7.23 3.95 9.39
N VAL A 535 -6.25 3.06 9.31
CA VAL A 535 -6.30 1.74 9.97
C VAL A 535 -6.03 1.84 11.47
N ASN A 536 -5.17 2.78 11.87
CA ASN A 536 -4.68 2.90 13.25
C ASN A 536 -5.40 3.97 14.07
N SER A 537 -5.97 4.99 13.43
CA SER A 537 -6.83 5.98 14.08
C SER A 537 -8.21 5.38 14.31
N GLY A 538 -8.69 5.43 15.55
CA GLY A 538 -9.93 4.79 15.96
C GLY A 538 -11.20 5.36 15.32
N GLU A 539 -11.12 6.49 14.60
CA GLU A 539 -12.28 7.28 14.18
C GLU A 539 -12.86 6.89 12.80
N LYS A 540 -12.12 6.19 11.94
CA LYS A 540 -12.60 5.79 10.59
C LYS A 540 -12.05 4.43 10.16
N ARG A 541 -12.50 3.37 10.82
CA ARG A 541 -11.95 2.01 10.64
C ARG A 541 -12.13 1.51 9.20
N VAL A 542 -11.03 1.39 8.46
CA VAL A 542 -10.96 0.55 7.25
C VAL A 542 -11.43 -0.86 7.62
N GLY A 543 -12.42 -1.38 6.89
CA GLY A 543 -13.07 -2.67 7.17
C GLY A 543 -14.29 -2.61 8.10
N GLY A 544 -14.51 -1.51 8.85
CA GLY A 544 -15.63 -1.39 9.80
C GLY A 544 -15.36 -1.98 11.19
N GLU A 545 -16.38 -2.08 12.06
CA GLU A 545 -16.21 -2.50 13.46
C GLU A 545 -16.36 -4.01 13.72
N SER A 546 -16.74 -4.80 12.70
CA SER A 546 -17.03 -6.23 12.90
C SER A 546 -15.80 -7.04 13.32
N ALA A 547 -16.03 -8.20 13.95
CA ALA A 547 -14.97 -9.14 14.32
C ALA A 547 -14.17 -9.64 13.10
N GLU A 548 -14.86 -9.85 11.97
CA GLU A 548 -14.27 -10.19 10.67
C GLU A 548 -13.35 -9.06 10.17
N ALA A 549 -13.78 -7.81 10.26
CA ALA A 549 -12.96 -6.65 9.92
C ALA A 549 -11.73 -6.53 10.81
N ALA A 550 -11.87 -6.85 12.11
CA ALA A 550 -10.75 -6.89 13.04
C ALA A 550 -9.79 -8.06 12.76
N GLY A 551 -10.27 -9.15 12.15
CA GLY A 551 -9.48 -10.26 11.64
C GLY A 551 -8.68 -9.89 10.39
N ALA A 552 -9.35 -9.36 9.36
CA ALA A 552 -8.71 -8.88 8.12
C ALA A 552 -7.58 -7.88 8.41
N ARG A 553 -7.86 -6.85 9.22
CA ARG A 553 -6.83 -5.89 9.67
C ARG A 553 -5.65 -6.54 10.39
N ARG A 554 -5.87 -7.57 11.20
CA ARG A 554 -4.81 -8.22 12.00
C ARG A 554 -3.95 -9.15 11.15
N ALA A 555 -4.54 -9.85 10.19
CA ALA A 555 -3.83 -10.71 9.25
C ALA A 555 -2.94 -9.90 8.31
N GLU A 556 -3.38 -8.70 7.91
CA GLU A 556 -2.72 -7.88 6.88
C GLU A 556 -1.77 -6.80 7.44
N LYS A 557 -1.91 -6.46 8.74
CA LYS A 557 -1.00 -5.58 9.49
C LYS A 557 0.49 -5.83 9.25
N PRO A 558 1.03 -7.07 9.21
CA PRO A 558 2.45 -7.28 8.97
C PRO A 558 2.92 -6.88 7.57
N GLU A 559 2.12 -7.09 6.51
CA GLU A 559 2.49 -6.67 5.15
C GLU A 559 2.39 -5.16 4.99
N TRP A 560 1.34 -4.55 5.54
CA TRP A 560 1.15 -3.10 5.47
C TRP A 560 2.21 -2.39 6.30
N ALA A 561 2.54 -2.95 7.48
CA ALA A 561 3.64 -2.47 8.31
C ALA A 561 5.01 -2.72 7.67
N PHE A 562 5.18 -3.73 6.82
CA PHE A 562 6.43 -3.96 6.10
C PHE A 562 6.61 -2.91 5.00
N VAL A 563 5.60 -2.68 4.15
CA VAL A 563 5.63 -1.66 3.09
C VAL A 563 5.75 -0.26 3.69
N LEU A 564 5.01 0.02 4.77
CA LEU A 564 5.05 1.31 5.43
C LEU A 564 6.25 1.47 6.38
N ASN A 565 6.83 0.42 6.97
CA ASN A 565 8.13 0.56 7.65
C ASN A 565 9.24 0.80 6.62
N HIS A 566 9.21 0.10 5.49
CA HIS A 566 10.14 0.36 4.40
C HIS A 566 9.99 1.81 3.92
N HIS A 567 8.75 2.33 3.86
CA HIS A 567 8.51 3.72 3.51
C HIS A 567 8.79 4.72 4.64
N LEU A 568 8.45 4.50 5.91
CA LEU A 568 8.81 5.37 7.04
C LEU A 568 10.32 5.38 7.27
N GLN A 569 11.02 4.30 6.92
CA GLN A 569 12.48 4.26 6.85
C GLN A 569 13.00 5.06 5.66
N LEU A 570 12.34 5.00 4.49
CA LEU A 570 12.65 5.85 3.33
C LEU A 570 12.24 7.31 3.52
N GLU A 571 11.19 7.61 4.28
CA GLU A 571 10.65 8.93 4.54
C GLU A 571 11.38 9.56 5.73
N SER A 572 11.82 8.77 6.71
CA SER A 572 12.83 9.17 7.70
C SER A 572 14.17 9.44 7.01
N ALA A 573 14.56 8.64 6.02
CA ALA A 573 15.73 8.91 5.18
C ALA A 573 15.53 10.15 4.28
N MET A 574 14.33 10.38 3.73
CA MET A 574 14.02 11.54 2.89
C MET A 574 13.78 12.82 3.69
N ARG A 575 13.27 12.73 4.92
CA ARG A 575 13.17 13.85 5.88
C ARG A 575 14.54 14.16 6.47
N SER A 576 15.42 13.19 6.68
CA SER A 576 16.82 13.44 7.04
C SER A 576 17.63 14.03 5.88
N LEU A 577 17.25 13.74 4.63
CA LEU A 577 17.77 14.39 3.41
C LEU A 577 17.29 15.84 3.22
N ALA A 578 16.27 16.29 3.97
CA ALA A 578 15.70 17.64 3.85
C ALA A 578 16.18 18.64 4.93
N SER A 579 17.06 18.21 5.86
CA SER A 579 17.70 19.08 6.85
C SER A 579 19.18 19.29 6.51
N PRO A 580 19.78 20.48 6.70
CA PRO A 580 21.13 20.82 6.22
C PRO A 580 22.28 20.09 6.93
N THR A 581 22.00 19.16 7.84
CA THR A 581 23.00 18.42 8.60
C THR A 581 22.63 16.93 8.62
N LEU A 582 23.11 16.19 7.63
CA LEU A 582 23.05 14.72 7.63
C LEU A 582 23.77 14.17 8.86
N THR A 583 23.13 13.27 9.61
CA THR A 583 23.79 12.44 10.64
C THR A 583 23.96 10.99 10.15
N HIS A 584 25.11 10.41 10.53
CA HIS A 584 25.74 9.15 10.12
C HIS A 584 24.88 7.87 10.01
N SER A 585 23.65 7.83 10.53
CA SER A 585 22.86 6.58 10.60
C SER A 585 22.19 6.18 9.28
N GLY A 586 21.90 7.13 8.38
CA GLY A 586 21.27 6.83 7.08
C GLY A 586 22.23 6.23 6.04
N LEU A 587 23.52 6.59 6.12
CA LEU A 587 24.56 6.15 5.18
C LEU A 587 24.99 4.71 5.41
N PHE A 588 24.98 4.24 6.67
CA PHE A 588 25.31 2.86 7.01
C PHE A 588 24.34 1.85 6.39
N LYS A 589 23.07 2.24 6.17
CA LYS A 589 22.03 1.35 5.65
C LYS A 589 22.04 1.21 4.12
N LEU A 590 22.42 2.27 3.40
CA LEU A 590 22.71 2.19 1.96
C LEU A 590 23.91 1.25 1.69
N TYR A 591 24.88 1.23 2.61
CA TYR A 591 26.06 0.37 2.53
C TYR A 591 25.72 -1.12 2.66
N THR A 592 24.74 -1.50 3.50
CA THR A 592 24.25 -2.88 3.59
C THR A 592 23.44 -3.32 2.36
N ASP A 593 22.66 -2.42 1.76
CA ASP A 593 21.83 -2.74 0.59
C ASP A 593 22.65 -2.83 -0.71
N VAL A 594 23.83 -2.18 -0.78
CA VAL A 594 24.81 -2.35 -1.87
C VAL A 594 25.76 -3.54 -1.64
N ARG A 595 25.96 -3.98 -0.38
CA ARG A 595 26.73 -5.20 -0.05
C ARG A 595 26.01 -6.50 -0.44
N GLN A 596 24.68 -6.56 -0.33
CA GLN A 596 23.92 -7.75 -0.73
C GLN A 596 24.09 -8.14 -2.21
N PRO A 597 24.09 -7.20 -3.17
CA PRO A 597 24.41 -7.48 -4.57
C PRO A 597 25.83 -8.03 -4.81
N GLN A 598 26.80 -7.77 -3.92
CA GLN A 598 28.21 -8.11 -4.16
C GLN A 598 28.48 -9.60 -3.96
N LEU A 599 27.91 -10.22 -2.92
CA LEU A 599 27.96 -11.68 -2.70
C LEU A 599 27.11 -12.45 -3.72
N LEU A 600 26.11 -11.80 -4.32
CA LEU A 600 25.29 -12.39 -5.39
C LEU A 600 26.03 -12.43 -6.75
N LEU A 601 27.01 -11.55 -6.97
CA LEU A 601 27.79 -11.49 -8.21
C LEU A 601 28.96 -12.48 -8.22
N ASP A 602 29.57 -12.75 -7.08
CA ASP A 602 30.59 -13.79 -6.94
C ASP A 602 30.62 -14.32 -5.47
N PRO A 603 30.03 -15.49 -5.21
CA PRO A 603 29.84 -16.03 -3.87
C PRO A 603 31.14 -16.51 -3.20
N ASP A 604 32.26 -16.56 -3.93
CA ASP A 604 33.56 -17.01 -3.40
C ASP A 604 34.35 -15.88 -2.69
N LEU A 605 33.84 -14.65 -2.67
CA LEU A 605 34.46 -13.52 -1.96
C LEU A 605 34.16 -13.52 -0.46
N ASP A 606 35.21 -13.33 0.34
CA ASP A 606 35.09 -13.05 1.78
C ASP A 606 34.46 -11.66 2.03
N GLN A 607 33.78 -11.50 3.17
CA GLN A 607 33.12 -10.25 3.58
C GLN A 607 34.09 -9.05 3.71
N SER A 608 35.40 -9.33 3.74
CA SER A 608 36.50 -8.37 3.83
C SER A 608 36.91 -7.74 2.49
N ALA A 609 36.51 -8.32 1.35
CA ALA A 609 36.83 -7.81 0.02
C ALA A 609 36.04 -6.52 -0.29
N ILE A 610 36.74 -5.51 -0.83
CA ILE A 610 36.16 -4.21 -1.16
C ILE A 610 36.23 -4.00 -2.68
N LEU A 611 35.14 -3.50 -3.26
CA LEU A 611 35.07 -3.08 -4.66
C LEU A 611 35.34 -1.56 -4.75
N TYR A 612 36.26 -1.17 -5.63
CA TYR A 612 36.77 0.18 -5.83
C TYR A 612 36.22 0.72 -7.15
N TYR A 613 35.86 2.00 -7.19
CA TYR A 613 35.52 2.72 -8.41
C TYR A 613 36.57 3.81 -8.66
N GLY A 614 37.24 3.76 -9.81
CA GLY A 614 38.37 4.66 -10.05
C GLY A 614 38.95 4.62 -11.46
N TYR A 615 40.03 5.37 -11.63
CA TYR A 615 40.77 5.51 -12.88
C TYR A 615 42.11 4.77 -12.78
N VAL A 616 42.61 4.22 -13.88
CA VAL A 616 43.86 3.45 -13.90
C VAL A 616 44.98 4.35 -14.42
N VAL A 617 46.07 4.48 -13.67
CA VAL A 617 47.21 5.29 -14.11
C VAL A 617 48.44 4.42 -14.19
N ASP A 618 48.99 4.29 -15.40
CA ASP A 618 50.19 3.51 -15.64
C ASP A 618 51.39 4.11 -14.89
N TYR A 619 52.19 3.24 -14.27
CA TYR A 619 53.38 3.65 -13.52
C TYR A 619 54.35 4.54 -14.30
N PRO A 620 54.69 4.28 -15.59
CA PRO A 620 55.57 5.16 -16.36
C PRO A 620 55.03 6.58 -16.51
N LYS A 621 53.71 6.75 -16.67
CA LYS A 621 53.06 8.06 -16.79
C LYS A 621 53.08 8.82 -15.47
N ALA A 622 52.86 8.12 -14.36
CA ALA A 622 53.01 8.68 -13.02
C ALA A 622 54.46 9.13 -12.76
N LEU A 623 55.45 8.34 -13.22
CA LEU A 623 56.87 8.67 -13.07
C LEU A 623 57.28 9.88 -13.93
N GLU A 624 56.73 10.02 -15.13
CA GLU A 624 56.92 11.21 -15.97
C GLU A 624 56.33 12.47 -15.32
N TYR A 625 55.15 12.35 -14.69
CA TYR A 625 54.61 13.42 -13.86
C TYR A 625 55.54 13.76 -12.69
N ALA A 626 56.09 12.75 -12.01
CA ALA A 626 57.03 12.94 -10.91
C ALA A 626 58.31 13.67 -11.35
N LYS A 627 58.85 13.32 -12.53
CA LYS A 627 60.00 13.97 -13.18
C LYS A 627 59.72 15.44 -13.47
N ARG A 628 58.57 15.75 -14.07
CA ARG A 628 58.19 17.12 -14.45
C ARG A 628 57.97 18.03 -13.24
N HIS A 629 57.51 17.48 -12.13
CA HIS A 629 57.13 18.25 -10.93
C HIS A 629 58.11 18.10 -9.76
N ASP A 630 59.26 17.44 -9.95
CA ASP A 630 60.27 17.18 -8.92
C ASP A 630 59.69 16.58 -7.62
N VAL A 631 58.77 15.63 -7.78
CA VAL A 631 57.94 15.10 -6.68
C VAL A 631 58.75 14.18 -5.76
N LEU A 632 59.65 13.40 -6.36
CA LEU A 632 60.43 12.40 -5.66
C LEU A 632 61.76 13.01 -5.20
N ARG A 633 61.93 13.10 -3.88
CA ARG A 633 63.18 13.47 -3.22
C ARG A 633 63.75 12.27 -2.50
N ASP A 634 65.07 12.18 -2.52
CA ASP A 634 65.79 11.17 -1.76
C ASP A 634 65.47 11.35 -0.26
N PRO A 635 64.92 10.32 0.42
CA PRO A 635 64.54 10.43 1.82
C PRO A 635 65.72 10.71 2.76
N GLU A 636 66.95 10.34 2.38
CA GLU A 636 68.12 10.53 3.25
C GLU A 636 68.78 11.90 3.04
N SER A 637 68.96 12.31 1.78
CA SER A 637 69.64 13.57 1.45
C SER A 637 68.70 14.77 1.25
N GLY A 638 67.40 14.55 1.05
CA GLY A 638 66.42 15.58 0.73
C GLY A 638 66.59 16.23 -0.65
N GLN A 639 67.59 15.78 -1.42
CA GLN A 639 67.88 16.28 -2.75
C GLN A 639 66.93 15.68 -3.80
N SER A 640 66.75 16.42 -4.89
CA SER A 640 65.99 15.97 -6.05
C SER A 640 66.64 14.72 -6.64
N VAL A 641 65.83 13.74 -7.04
CA VAL A 641 66.32 12.48 -7.62
C VAL A 641 67.08 12.76 -8.91
N ASP A 642 68.32 12.26 -9.00
CA ASP A 642 69.03 12.21 -10.28
C ASP A 642 68.43 11.10 -11.16
N TRP A 643 67.67 11.52 -12.17
CA TRP A 643 67.01 10.62 -13.10
C TRP A 643 67.98 9.96 -14.10
N GLY A 644 69.21 10.44 -14.22
CA GLY A 644 70.27 9.82 -15.03
C GLY A 644 70.86 8.57 -14.36
N ASN A 645 70.81 8.51 -13.01
CA ASN A 645 71.24 7.36 -12.22
C ASN A 645 70.27 7.12 -11.05
N PRO A 646 69.07 6.54 -11.32
CA PRO A 646 68.01 6.46 -10.34
C PRO A 646 68.42 5.56 -9.15
N PRO A 647 68.20 6.00 -7.90
CA PRO A 647 68.53 5.22 -6.71
C PRO A 647 67.70 3.93 -6.65
N LYS A 648 68.25 2.87 -6.03
CA LYS A 648 67.62 1.53 -6.00
C LYS A 648 66.19 1.54 -5.42
N TRP A 649 65.87 2.45 -4.51
CA TRP A 649 64.53 2.53 -3.94
C TRP A 649 63.47 2.96 -4.96
N LEU A 650 63.85 3.54 -6.11
CA LEU A 650 62.92 3.84 -7.20
C LEU A 650 62.38 2.58 -7.90
N GLN A 651 62.97 1.41 -7.63
CA GLN A 651 62.46 0.11 -8.08
C GLN A 651 61.24 -0.35 -7.26
N ASP A 652 61.00 0.26 -6.09
CA ASP A 652 59.78 0.04 -5.31
C ASP A 652 58.65 0.91 -5.88
N GLU A 653 57.95 0.35 -6.88
CA GLU A 653 56.87 1.03 -7.59
C GLU A 653 55.76 1.50 -6.64
N TYR A 654 55.46 0.72 -5.60
CA TYR A 654 54.42 1.03 -4.63
C TYR A 654 54.75 2.31 -3.85
N ARG A 655 55.98 2.35 -3.30
CA ARG A 655 56.44 3.50 -2.52
C ARG A 655 56.54 4.76 -3.38
N CYS A 656 56.94 4.63 -4.63
CA CYS A 656 56.98 5.74 -5.59
C CYS A 656 55.58 6.23 -5.93
N MET A 657 54.66 5.33 -6.30
CA MET A 657 53.29 5.67 -6.65
C MET A 657 52.55 6.34 -5.49
N SER A 658 52.69 5.83 -4.27
CA SER A 658 52.13 6.43 -3.05
C SER A 658 52.51 7.91 -2.88
N ARG A 659 53.81 8.23 -3.03
CA ARG A 659 54.32 9.60 -2.92
C ARG A 659 53.81 10.50 -4.04
N ILE A 660 53.78 9.97 -5.27
CA ILE A 660 53.28 10.71 -6.44
C ILE A 660 51.80 11.04 -6.26
N MET A 661 50.99 10.08 -5.80
CA MET A 661 49.57 10.27 -5.57
C MET A 661 49.27 11.21 -4.42
N PHE A 662 50.03 11.13 -3.32
CA PHE A 662 49.91 12.08 -2.22
C PHE A 662 50.23 13.52 -2.67
N PHE A 663 51.27 13.70 -3.48
CA PHE A 663 51.61 15.02 -4.03
C PHE A 663 50.52 15.54 -4.97
N PHE A 664 50.03 14.70 -5.88
CA PHE A 664 48.93 15.04 -6.81
C PHE A 664 47.65 15.41 -6.05
N SER A 665 47.27 14.63 -5.03
CA SER A 665 46.13 14.89 -4.13
C SER A 665 46.23 16.28 -3.49
N LYS A 666 47.41 16.63 -2.97
CA LYS A 666 47.67 17.92 -2.34
C LYS A 666 47.62 19.08 -3.36
N GLN A 667 48.16 18.88 -4.56
CA GLN A 667 48.15 19.87 -5.64
C GLN A 667 46.73 20.20 -6.12
N GLU A 668 45.93 19.17 -6.37
CA GLU A 668 44.58 19.34 -6.93
C GLU A 668 43.49 19.57 -5.86
N ASN A 669 43.87 19.54 -4.58
CA ASN A 669 43.02 19.72 -3.41
C ASN A 669 41.83 18.74 -3.37
N PHE A 670 42.12 17.47 -3.59
CA PHE A 670 41.14 16.39 -3.54
C PHE A 670 41.62 15.30 -2.59
N PRO A 671 40.79 14.81 -1.65
CA PRO A 671 41.12 13.63 -0.87
C PRO A 671 41.08 12.40 -1.80
N PHE A 672 42.14 11.60 -1.83
CA PHE A 672 42.16 10.30 -2.52
C PHE A 672 42.82 9.23 -1.65
N GLU A 673 42.47 7.96 -1.86
CA GLU A 673 43.27 6.80 -1.45
C GLU A 673 43.69 6.03 -2.71
N TYR A 674 44.93 5.54 -2.77
CA TYR A 674 45.41 4.72 -3.87
C TYR A 674 45.34 3.24 -3.48
N ALA A 675 45.02 2.36 -4.44
CA ALA A 675 44.93 0.92 -4.20
C ALA A 675 45.57 0.16 -5.36
N TYR A 676 46.13 -1.02 -5.04
CA TYR A 676 46.70 -1.92 -6.04
C TYR A 676 45.59 -2.85 -6.54
N VAL A 677 45.51 -3.04 -7.86
CA VAL A 677 44.38 -3.73 -8.51
C VAL A 677 44.86 -4.99 -9.23
N LEU A 678 44.12 -6.09 -9.08
CA LEU A 678 44.34 -7.36 -9.79
C LEU A 678 43.80 -7.30 -11.23
N GLY A 679 44.55 -7.87 -12.19
CA GLY A 679 44.02 -8.28 -13.51
C GLY A 679 44.43 -7.47 -14.73
N HIS A 680 45.37 -6.53 -14.62
CA HIS A 680 45.96 -5.82 -15.77
C HIS A 680 47.47 -6.07 -15.85
N GLU A 681 48.06 -6.08 -17.05
CA GLU A 681 49.50 -6.29 -17.26
C GLU A 681 50.37 -5.21 -16.58
N THR A 682 49.78 -4.05 -16.27
CA THR A 682 50.38 -2.94 -15.53
C THR A 682 49.59 -2.66 -14.25
N PRO A 683 50.18 -2.73 -13.05
CA PRO A 683 49.38 -3.00 -11.85
C PRO A 683 49.13 -1.79 -10.95
N HIS A 684 48.63 -0.66 -11.48
CA HIS A 684 48.40 0.54 -10.64
C HIS A 684 47.12 1.29 -11.01
N ALA A 685 46.24 1.55 -10.03
CA ALA A 685 45.05 2.36 -10.21
C ALA A 685 44.91 3.43 -9.12
N ILE A 686 44.35 4.59 -9.50
CA ILE A 686 43.92 5.64 -8.58
C ILE A 686 42.44 5.40 -8.29
N ALA A 687 42.15 4.89 -7.10
CA ALA A 687 40.79 4.84 -6.59
C ALA A 687 40.38 6.21 -6.04
N LEU A 688 39.10 6.52 -6.11
CA LEU A 688 38.57 7.75 -5.55
C LEU A 688 37.84 7.43 -4.25
N TYR A 689 38.44 7.83 -3.13
CA TYR A 689 37.71 7.99 -1.87
C TYR A 689 37.82 9.43 -1.39
N THR A 690 36.67 10.05 -1.16
CA THR A 690 36.51 10.92 0.00
C THR A 690 36.13 10.01 1.17
N ASN A 691 37.12 9.75 2.04
CA ASN A 691 37.07 9.04 3.33
C ASN A 691 35.79 8.23 3.65
N SER A 692 35.87 6.89 3.55
CA SER A 692 35.00 5.82 4.10
C SER A 692 33.46 5.97 4.15
N GLN A 693 32.85 7.08 3.72
CA GLN A 693 31.42 7.37 3.85
C GLN A 693 30.83 8.27 2.75
N ASP A 694 31.63 8.82 1.83
CA ASP A 694 31.14 9.72 0.79
C ASP A 694 31.37 9.14 -0.62
N LEU A 695 30.37 8.44 -1.15
CA LEU A 695 30.24 8.23 -2.60
C LEU A 695 29.08 9.08 -3.11
N GLY A 696 29.39 10.37 -3.28
CA GLY A 696 28.49 11.38 -3.82
C GLY A 696 29.24 12.55 -4.42
N LEU A 697 30.37 12.33 -5.10
CA LEU A 697 31.01 13.40 -5.85
C LEU A 697 30.05 13.87 -6.95
N SER A 698 29.64 15.14 -6.92
CA SER A 698 28.81 15.70 -7.98
C SER A 698 29.46 15.49 -9.36
N VAL A 699 28.66 15.35 -10.41
CA VAL A 699 29.16 15.19 -11.80
C VAL A 699 30.19 16.26 -12.17
N ARG A 700 30.04 17.48 -11.63
CA ARG A 700 31.02 18.57 -11.82
C ARG A 700 32.38 18.28 -11.18
N VAL A 701 32.38 17.71 -9.98
CA VAL A 701 33.61 17.33 -9.27
C VAL A 701 34.27 16.14 -9.96
N GLN A 702 33.50 15.14 -10.39
CA GLN A 702 34.00 14.01 -11.17
C GLN A 702 34.64 14.46 -12.49
N MET A 703 34.02 15.40 -13.21
CA MET A 703 34.57 15.95 -14.45
C MET A 703 35.82 16.81 -14.22
N ARG A 704 35.84 17.63 -13.15
CA ARG A 704 37.04 18.41 -12.79
C ARG A 704 38.23 17.50 -12.50
N LEU A 705 37.97 16.43 -11.77
CA LEU A 705 38.96 15.43 -11.44
C LEU A 705 39.45 14.65 -12.66
N LEU A 706 38.54 14.20 -13.53
CA LEU A 706 38.90 13.53 -14.78
C LEU A 706 39.81 14.43 -15.62
N ASN A 707 39.50 15.73 -15.71
CA ASN A 707 40.33 16.70 -16.41
C ASN A 707 41.71 16.89 -15.74
N ALA A 708 41.77 16.89 -14.40
CA ALA A 708 43.02 16.97 -13.66
C ALA A 708 43.90 15.73 -13.90
N ILE A 709 43.34 14.52 -13.83
CA ILE A 709 44.03 13.26 -14.13
C ILE A 709 44.51 13.23 -15.59
N LYS A 710 43.65 13.62 -16.54
CA LYS A 710 44.00 13.70 -17.96
C LYS A 710 45.16 14.67 -18.21
N LYS A 711 45.13 15.83 -17.57
CA LYS A 711 46.18 16.86 -17.68
C LYS A 711 47.50 16.42 -17.01
N ALA A 712 47.43 15.81 -15.84
CA ALA A 712 48.60 15.40 -15.07
C ALA A 712 49.29 14.18 -15.70
N PHE A 713 48.52 13.15 -16.07
CA PHE A 713 49.05 11.84 -16.44
C PHE A 713 48.88 11.50 -17.93
N GLY A 714 48.29 12.35 -18.77
CA GLY A 714 48.17 12.08 -20.21
C GLY A 714 47.30 10.86 -20.53
N VAL A 715 46.21 10.67 -19.80
CA VAL A 715 45.26 9.57 -19.99
C VAL A 715 44.09 10.07 -20.84
N GLU A 716 44.12 9.84 -22.16
CA GLU A 716 43.19 10.49 -23.09
C GLU A 716 41.78 9.86 -23.14
N HIS A 717 41.62 8.59 -22.74
CA HIS A 717 40.41 7.79 -23.03
C HIS A 717 39.97 6.80 -21.94
N GLN A 718 40.29 7.00 -20.66
CA GLN A 718 39.81 6.07 -19.65
C GLN A 718 38.42 6.42 -19.11
N LEU A 719 37.51 5.45 -19.25
CA LEU A 719 36.27 5.40 -18.48
C LEU A 719 36.61 4.92 -17.06
N PRO A 720 35.98 5.48 -16.02
CA PRO A 720 36.12 4.92 -14.67
C PRO A 720 35.57 3.50 -14.66
N MET A 721 36.29 2.58 -14.01
CA MET A 721 35.85 1.18 -13.91
C MET A 721 35.82 0.71 -12.46
N TRP A 722 35.23 -0.45 -12.27
CA TRP A 722 35.13 -1.13 -10.98
C TRP A 722 36.20 -2.21 -10.85
N TRP A 723 36.81 -2.30 -9.67
CA TRP A 723 37.98 -3.16 -9.43
C TRP A 723 37.97 -3.75 -8.02
N TRP A 724 38.65 -4.87 -7.81
CA TRP A 724 38.84 -5.47 -6.48
C TRP A 724 40.22 -5.15 -5.91
N ASP A 725 40.32 -4.95 -4.59
CA ASP A 725 41.61 -4.78 -3.89
C ASP A 725 42.44 -6.06 -3.96
N SER A 726 43.63 -5.98 -4.58
CA SER A 726 44.52 -7.13 -4.66
C SER A 726 45.02 -7.64 -3.32
N VAL A 727 45.20 -6.71 -2.36
CA VAL A 727 45.77 -7.02 -1.05
C VAL A 727 44.74 -7.75 -0.18
N LYS A 728 43.45 -7.42 -0.33
CA LYS A 728 42.37 -8.05 0.44
C LYS A 728 41.80 -9.30 -0.22
N CYS A 729 41.79 -9.40 -1.54
CA CYS A 729 41.29 -10.58 -2.25
C CYS A 729 42.33 -11.72 -2.36
N GLY A 730 43.62 -11.44 -2.12
CA GLY A 730 44.70 -12.41 -2.21
C GLY A 730 45.26 -12.56 -3.62
N VAL A 731 46.57 -12.83 -3.73
CA VAL A 731 47.36 -12.79 -4.98
C VAL A 731 46.91 -13.81 -6.03
N HIS A 732 46.14 -14.84 -5.64
CA HIS A 732 45.68 -15.92 -6.52
C HIS A 732 44.25 -15.73 -7.04
N TYR A 733 43.53 -14.69 -6.60
CA TYR A 733 42.13 -14.49 -6.99
C TYR A 733 42.02 -13.98 -8.44
N ARG A 734 41.24 -14.68 -9.27
CA ARG A 734 40.95 -14.32 -10.68
C ARG A 734 39.45 -14.10 -10.85
N SER A 735 39.01 -12.84 -10.93
CA SER A 735 37.59 -12.50 -11.08
C SER A 735 37.10 -12.61 -12.52
N ASN A 736 35.90 -13.18 -12.72
CA ASN A 736 35.18 -13.10 -14.00
C ASN A 736 34.55 -11.71 -14.24
N ILE A 737 34.38 -10.88 -13.20
CA ILE A 737 33.81 -9.52 -13.28
C ILE A 737 34.78 -8.56 -13.99
N ALA A 738 36.09 -8.78 -13.90
CA ALA A 738 37.07 -8.02 -14.69
C ALA A 738 36.84 -8.15 -16.21
N ARG A 739 36.15 -9.20 -16.67
CA ARG A 739 35.71 -9.36 -18.07
C ARG A 739 34.33 -8.78 -18.35
N TYR A 740 33.49 -8.60 -17.33
CA TYR A 740 32.16 -8.03 -17.40
C TYR A 740 32.18 -6.58 -16.91
N ASN A 741 32.85 -5.70 -17.65
CA ASN A 741 32.60 -4.27 -17.54
C ASN A 741 31.54 -3.94 -18.61
N PRO A 742 30.24 -3.84 -18.28
CA PRO A 742 29.24 -3.44 -19.26
C PRO A 742 29.60 -2.01 -19.70
N MET A 743 30.13 -1.86 -20.91
CA MET A 743 30.28 -0.52 -21.49
C MET A 743 28.89 0.12 -21.44
N PRO A 744 28.69 1.25 -20.73
CA PRO A 744 27.53 2.05 -21.00
C PRO A 744 27.59 2.43 -22.49
N PRO A 745 26.47 2.38 -23.23
CA PRO A 745 26.46 2.75 -24.64
C PRO A 745 27.11 4.13 -24.80
N PRO A 746 27.87 4.38 -25.89
CA PRO A 746 28.56 5.64 -26.08
C PRO A 746 27.57 6.78 -25.86
N MET A 747 27.85 7.63 -24.87
CA MET A 747 27.02 8.81 -24.62
C MET A 747 26.96 9.60 -25.91
N GLN A 748 25.78 9.63 -26.53
CA GLN A 748 25.55 10.50 -27.67
C GLN A 748 25.87 11.93 -27.23
N PRO A 749 26.65 12.69 -28.02
CA PRO A 749 27.00 14.06 -27.66
C PRO A 749 25.70 14.82 -27.38
N MET A 750 25.57 15.35 -26.16
CA MET A 750 24.38 16.08 -25.77
C MET A 750 24.14 17.22 -26.76
N GLU A 751 23.10 17.09 -27.58
CA GLU A 751 22.66 18.16 -28.48
C GLU A 751 22.50 19.46 -27.68
N SER A 752 23.21 20.50 -28.11
CA SER A 752 23.14 21.80 -27.45
C SER A 752 21.69 22.29 -27.38
N ARG A 753 21.34 23.05 -26.35
CA ARG A 753 19.98 23.64 -26.23
C ARG A 753 19.56 24.42 -27.49
N LYS A 754 20.52 25.00 -28.22
CA LYS A 754 20.28 25.68 -29.50
C LYS A 754 19.88 24.70 -30.60
N ALA A 755 20.50 23.52 -30.68
CA ALA A 755 20.16 22.50 -31.67
C ALA A 755 18.75 21.93 -31.46
N ARG A 756 18.32 21.70 -30.20
CA ARG A 756 16.94 21.28 -29.91
C ARG A 756 15.90 22.36 -30.24
N ALA A 757 16.23 23.63 -30.00
CA ALA A 757 15.34 24.73 -30.33
C ALA A 757 15.18 24.87 -31.85
N ALA A 758 16.27 24.77 -32.62
CA ALA A 758 16.25 24.83 -34.07
C ALA A 758 15.45 23.66 -34.68
N ARG A 759 15.62 22.44 -34.14
CA ARG A 759 14.86 21.27 -34.60
C ARG A 759 13.37 21.39 -34.34
N ARG A 760 12.95 21.92 -33.19
CA ARG A 760 11.54 22.18 -32.88
C ARG A 760 10.93 23.26 -33.78
N LEU A 761 11.73 24.24 -34.18
CA LEU A 761 11.31 25.28 -35.12
C LEU A 761 11.13 24.69 -36.53
N ALA A 762 12.08 23.88 -36.98
CA ALA A 762 11.98 23.17 -38.25
C ALA A 762 10.81 22.18 -38.29
N GLU A 763 10.55 21.44 -37.20
CA GLU A 763 9.39 20.54 -37.09
C GLU A 763 8.06 21.29 -37.06
N ALA A 764 8.03 22.52 -36.53
CA ALA A 764 6.85 23.38 -36.56
C ALA A 764 6.61 24.01 -37.94
N GLU A 765 7.67 24.38 -38.66
CA GLU A 765 7.59 24.88 -40.04
C GLU A 765 7.19 23.79 -41.03
N LEU A 766 7.59 22.53 -40.79
CA LEU A 766 7.20 21.39 -41.63
C LEU A 766 5.75 20.92 -41.38
N ALA A 767 5.15 21.37 -40.27
CA ALA A 767 3.77 21.08 -39.90
C ALA A 767 2.79 22.17 -40.37
N GLN A 768 3.29 23.29 -40.90
CA GLN A 768 2.53 24.35 -41.59
C GLN A 768 2.61 24.13 -43.10
#